data_AF-A0A8J7HLE1-F1
#
_entry.id   AF-A0A8J7HLE1-F1
#
_cell.length_a   1.000
_cell.length_b   1.000
_cell.length_c   1.000
_cell.angle_alpha   90.00
_cell.angle_beta   90.00
_cell.angle_gamma   90.00
#
_symmetry.space_group_name_H-M   'P 1'
#
loop_
_entity.id
_entity.type
_entity.pdbx_description
1 polymer ?
#
loop_
_entity_poly.entity_id
_entity_poly.type
_entity_poly.pdbx_seq_one_letter_code
_entity_poly.pdbx_strand_id
1 'polypeptide(L)'
;MLPSQKSILKQFTSALLVATLATACIKYTNKNNSQSQLVLAQTSQSLQENIVFPKSAAVIDVTASEYGAKPNDGKDDTKAIQKALSQFPGGGRIIYLPNGRYNISDSLHWPPGRISASDYKRTILQGQSRDGVIIQLNDSSAKFQDSKKPRPFISTGFDPNLDPNTKAFKASRKAQRFANSVRNLTINIGKKNPGAEGLNFIANNLGSVRNVKIISLDGQGTTGLALTHGEVGPLLIDNVEVVGFDYGIRTNNVIAGITMQNITVRNQNRAGIFNRGQIMSLENLYSLNSVPAIVNGSNNNSGYQTGGMLTLLNARLVGSGNAKNVPAISSTGFIYARNISGVGYKNVLSSTARNAVGNISGTTISEYTSRPIIAEFPRSSKSKELSKESLQLPIKQFPQLPWDDPKAWVSVEKFGAKPDDKKDDTAAFQAAIDSGATTVVVSRTGNYTINGTLRLRKNVRRFIGTQGWIEGKGEIIADKGSQPTLIIENFYIRRGSQVKWKSVADRTVVFRSIEGFDFESTGTGDLFVDDIVTGKVRFLNPDQSIWARQLNAEGARVTNVVNNGAKLWILGFKTELGKTKIETSNGGSTELLGALIFSNHLKKQEPIFRIINASSSFAGVGEAHFAGPSFQTWVEETRLGVTRKLNRGEIPARTAANGRALVLYKGFE
;
A
#
# COMPACT_ATOMS: atom_id res chain seq x y z
N MET A 1 79.88 9.64 -4.56
CA MET A 1 80.48 8.34 -4.17
C MET A 1 79.43 7.56 -3.40
N LEU A 2 79.38 6.23 -3.60
CA LEU A 2 78.77 5.24 -2.68
C LEU A 2 79.62 5.18 -1.37
N PRO A 3 79.19 4.58 -0.23
CA PRO A 3 78.25 3.47 -0.04
C PRO A 3 77.07 3.76 0.94
N SER A 4 75.99 2.99 1.11
CA SER A 4 75.66 1.55 1.01
C SER A 4 75.75 0.73 2.31
N GLN A 5 74.62 0.06 2.63
CA GLN A 5 74.49 -1.24 3.36
C GLN A 5 74.63 -1.18 4.90
N LYS A 6 74.00 -2.01 5.76
CA LYS A 6 73.03 -3.14 5.71
C LYS A 6 72.51 -3.38 7.17
N SER A 7 71.48 -4.15 7.56
CA SER A 7 70.40 -4.96 6.95
C SER A 7 69.36 -5.35 8.06
N ILE A 8 68.47 -6.32 7.77
CA ILE A 8 67.67 -7.18 8.68
C ILE A 8 66.43 -6.56 9.38
N LEU A 9 65.27 -6.74 8.77
CA LEU A 9 64.04 -7.12 9.48
C LEU A 9 63.26 -8.17 8.66
N LYS A 10 62.66 -9.16 9.32
CA LYS A 10 61.97 -10.31 8.69
C LYS A 10 60.46 -10.07 8.53
N GLN A 11 59.93 -10.54 7.39
CA GLN A 11 58.61 -11.21 7.18
C GLN A 11 57.38 -10.64 7.90
N PHE A 12 56.30 -10.17 7.24
CA PHE A 12 55.47 -10.96 6.31
C PHE A 12 54.62 -10.10 5.34
N THR A 13 54.37 -10.67 4.17
CA THR A 13 53.31 -10.40 3.15
C THR A 13 51.90 -10.14 3.72
N SER A 14 50.95 -9.44 3.08
CA SER A 14 50.82 -8.94 1.69
C SER A 14 49.82 -7.76 1.61
N ALA A 15 49.88 -6.96 0.54
CA ALA A 15 48.90 -5.92 0.23
C ALA A 15 47.58 -6.48 -0.32
N LEU A 16 46.44 -5.82 -0.08
CA LEU A 16 45.28 -5.90 -0.98
C LEU A 16 44.46 -4.61 -1.06
N LEU A 17 44.16 -4.26 -2.31
CA LEU A 17 43.24 -3.24 -2.80
C LEU A 17 41.85 -3.32 -2.15
N VAL A 18 41.22 -2.18 -1.85
CA VAL A 18 39.74 -2.09 -1.73
C VAL A 18 39.24 -0.89 -2.52
N ALA A 19 38.84 -1.14 -3.76
CA ALA A 19 38.09 -0.22 -4.60
C ALA A 19 36.93 -0.96 -5.29
N THR A 20 35.79 -0.27 -5.37
CA THR A 20 34.67 -0.49 -6.31
C THR A 20 33.92 -1.83 -6.34
N LEU A 21 32.62 -1.74 -5.99
CA LEU A 21 31.45 -2.37 -6.64
C LEU A 21 31.57 -3.81 -7.17
N ALA A 22 30.96 -4.76 -6.44
CA ALA A 22 30.62 -6.09 -6.95
C ALA A 22 29.11 -6.19 -7.33
N THR A 23 28.77 -5.86 -8.58
CA THR A 23 27.50 -6.28 -9.19
C THR A 23 27.63 -7.70 -9.76
N ALA A 24 26.89 -8.67 -9.21
CA ALA A 24 26.84 -10.02 -9.75
C ALA A 24 25.90 -10.12 -10.97
N CYS A 25 26.44 -9.95 -12.17
CA CYS A 25 25.74 -10.26 -13.42
C CYS A 25 25.85 -11.76 -13.76
N ILE A 26 24.75 -12.50 -13.66
CA ILE A 26 24.67 -13.85 -14.22
C ILE A 26 24.37 -13.74 -15.72
N LYS A 27 25.40 -13.93 -16.57
CA LYS A 27 25.22 -14.09 -18.01
C LYS A 27 24.70 -15.50 -18.31
N TYR A 28 23.44 -15.61 -18.71
CA TYR A 28 22.97 -16.73 -19.53
C TYR A 28 23.07 -16.33 -21.01
N THR A 29 24.10 -16.83 -21.69
CA THR A 29 24.22 -16.69 -23.15
C THR A 29 23.39 -17.76 -23.85
N ASN A 30 22.34 -17.34 -24.55
CA ASN A 30 21.78 -18.12 -25.66
C ASN A 30 21.74 -17.22 -26.90
N LYS A 31 22.31 -17.71 -28.01
CA LYS A 31 22.26 -17.01 -29.30
C LYS A 31 20.83 -17.10 -29.86
N ASN A 32 20.08 -15.99 -29.83
CA ASN A 32 19.38 -15.42 -30.99
C ASN A 32 18.47 -14.24 -30.56
N ASN A 33 18.49 -13.19 -31.38
CA ASN A 33 17.94 -11.84 -31.15
C ASN A 33 16.64 -11.71 -30.34
N SER A 34 16.74 -11.04 -29.18
CA SER A 34 15.71 -10.11 -28.68
C SER A 34 16.34 -9.16 -27.64
N GLN A 35 15.92 -7.89 -27.62
CA GLN A 35 16.58 -6.83 -26.84
C GLN A 35 16.52 -7.10 -25.32
N SER A 36 17.69 -7.15 -24.68
CA SER A 36 17.83 -7.36 -23.25
C SER A 36 17.68 -6.04 -22.48
N GLN A 37 16.49 -5.75 -21.93
CA GLN A 37 16.37 -4.66 -20.96
C GLN A 37 17.03 -5.05 -19.63
N LEU A 38 18.26 -4.57 -19.42
CA LEU A 38 18.96 -4.59 -18.15
C LEU A 38 18.25 -3.67 -17.14
N VAL A 39 17.36 -4.23 -16.33
CA VAL A 39 16.91 -3.55 -15.10
C VAL A 39 17.97 -3.75 -14.03
N LEU A 40 18.71 -2.69 -13.74
CA LEU A 40 19.67 -2.65 -12.64
C LEU A 40 18.94 -2.99 -11.34
N ALA A 41 19.35 -4.10 -10.69
CA ALA A 41 19.07 -4.30 -9.28
C ALA A 41 19.88 -3.26 -8.51
N GLN A 42 19.29 -2.07 -8.30
CA GLN A 42 19.89 -1.05 -7.45
C GLN A 42 20.02 -1.64 -6.04
N THR A 43 21.25 -1.96 -5.66
CA THR A 43 21.66 -2.03 -4.27
C THR A 43 21.60 -0.61 -3.71
N SER A 44 20.39 -0.13 -3.42
CA SER A 44 20.22 1.02 -2.56
C SER A 44 20.98 0.71 -1.27
N GLN A 45 21.94 1.56 -0.91
CA GLN A 45 22.39 1.61 0.48
C GLN A 45 21.13 1.77 1.31
N SER A 46 20.79 0.77 2.13
CA SER A 46 19.62 0.84 2.99
C SER A 46 19.85 2.00 3.95
N LEU A 47 19.15 3.12 3.73
CA LEU A 47 19.13 4.24 4.67
C LEU A 47 18.85 3.65 6.05
N GLN A 48 19.78 3.82 6.98
CA GLN A 48 19.66 3.18 8.29
C GLN A 48 18.41 3.72 8.99
N GLU A 49 17.41 2.87 9.11
CA GLU A 49 16.14 3.25 9.69
C GLU A 49 16.30 3.41 11.20
N ASN A 50 16.04 4.61 11.70
CA ASN A 50 16.15 4.95 13.12
C ASN A 50 15.08 5.98 13.48
N ILE A 51 13.83 5.53 13.56
CA ILE A 51 12.67 6.38 13.82
C ILE A 51 12.55 6.60 15.32
N VAL A 52 13.09 7.73 15.81
CA VAL A 52 12.98 8.13 17.23
C VAL A 52 12.05 9.33 17.32
N PHE A 53 11.02 9.25 18.15
CA PHE A 53 10.09 10.34 18.38
C PHE A 53 10.53 11.20 19.58
N PRO A 54 10.52 12.54 19.49
CA PRO A 54 10.69 13.39 20.67
C PRO A 54 9.47 13.24 21.61
N LYS A 55 9.63 13.51 22.91
CA LYS A 55 8.54 13.41 23.90
C LYS A 55 7.29 14.23 23.50
N SER A 56 7.49 15.38 22.86
CA SER A 56 6.41 16.25 22.34
C SER A 56 5.57 15.62 21.23
N ALA A 57 5.98 14.50 20.65
CA ALA A 57 5.20 13.77 19.67
C ALA A 57 4.04 12.96 20.29
N ALA A 58 4.02 12.77 21.61
CA ALA A 58 2.96 12.07 22.34
C ALA A 58 2.64 10.65 21.82
N VAL A 59 3.67 9.92 21.36
CA VAL A 59 3.57 8.48 21.05
C VAL A 59 3.57 7.64 22.32
N ILE A 60 2.99 6.45 22.26
CA ILE A 60 2.89 5.52 23.40
C ILE A 60 4.07 4.55 23.36
N ASP A 61 5.14 4.85 24.09
CA ASP A 61 6.32 3.99 24.21
C ASP A 61 6.04 2.81 25.16
N VAL A 62 6.07 1.58 24.65
CA VAL A 62 5.78 0.36 25.44
C VAL A 62 6.79 0.10 26.57
N THR A 63 7.98 0.71 26.52
CA THR A 63 9.02 0.57 27.56
C THR A 63 8.88 1.58 28.69
N ALA A 64 8.01 2.59 28.55
CA ALA A 64 7.72 3.55 29.61
C ALA A 64 7.18 2.83 30.85
N SER A 65 7.45 3.38 32.05
CA SER A 65 7.11 2.78 33.34
C SER A 65 5.61 2.50 33.54
N GLU A 66 4.74 3.15 32.76
CA GLU A 66 3.30 2.87 32.73
C GLU A 66 2.97 1.47 32.17
N TYR A 67 3.74 0.96 31.20
CA TYR A 67 3.49 -0.33 30.54
C TYR A 67 4.54 -1.37 30.93
N GLY A 68 5.81 -0.98 30.97
CA GLY A 68 6.91 -1.76 31.53
C GLY A 68 7.41 -2.92 30.67
N ALA A 69 7.27 -2.87 29.33
CA ALA A 69 7.90 -3.85 28.45
C ALA A 69 9.43 -3.73 28.49
N LYS A 70 10.15 -4.85 28.44
CA LYS A 70 11.61 -4.93 28.63
C LYS A 70 12.25 -5.78 27.53
N PRO A 71 12.53 -5.20 26.36
CA PRO A 71 13.11 -5.96 25.27
C PRO A 71 14.47 -6.54 25.66
N ASN A 72 14.76 -7.72 25.14
CA ASN A 72 15.99 -8.51 25.31
C ASN A 72 16.21 -9.09 26.72
N ASP A 73 15.29 -8.97 27.68
CA ASP A 73 15.46 -9.55 29.03
C ASP A 73 15.05 -11.04 29.13
N GLY A 74 14.53 -11.61 28.04
CA GLY A 74 14.10 -13.01 27.92
C GLY A 74 12.72 -13.31 28.53
N LYS A 75 12.02 -12.31 29.08
CA LYS A 75 10.71 -12.47 29.73
C LYS A 75 9.57 -12.11 28.80
N ASP A 76 8.36 -12.34 29.28
CA ASP A 76 7.11 -12.14 28.56
C ASP A 76 6.63 -10.68 28.65
N ASP A 77 6.58 -10.02 27.49
CA ASP A 77 6.10 -8.65 27.30
C ASP A 77 4.60 -8.58 26.91
N THR A 78 3.90 -9.72 26.79
CA THR A 78 2.54 -9.81 26.24
C THR A 78 1.59 -8.85 26.96
N LYS A 79 1.61 -8.87 28.31
CA LYS A 79 0.75 -8.02 29.13
C LYS A 79 1.11 -6.54 29.02
N ALA A 80 2.40 -6.20 28.93
CA ALA A 80 2.86 -4.82 28.83
C ALA A 80 2.46 -4.18 27.49
N ILE A 81 2.74 -4.88 26.38
CA ILE A 81 2.40 -4.39 25.03
C ILE A 81 0.88 -4.40 24.83
N GLN A 82 0.17 -5.42 25.31
CA GLN A 82 -1.29 -5.44 25.22
C GLN A 82 -1.95 -4.33 26.07
N LYS A 83 -1.36 -3.95 27.22
CA LYS A 83 -1.83 -2.78 28.00
C LYS A 83 -1.72 -1.49 27.18
N ALA A 84 -0.60 -1.26 26.50
CA ALA A 84 -0.40 -0.10 25.63
C ALA A 84 -1.38 -0.08 24.44
N LEU A 85 -1.54 -1.21 23.75
CA LEU A 85 -2.53 -1.39 22.67
C LEU A 85 -3.96 -1.08 23.13
N SER A 86 -4.32 -1.54 24.33
CA SER A 86 -5.71 -1.48 24.83
C SER A 86 -6.13 -0.15 25.41
N GLN A 87 -5.21 0.79 25.69
CA GLN A 87 -5.53 2.02 26.44
C GLN A 87 -6.40 3.03 25.67
N PHE A 88 -6.29 3.10 24.34
CA PHE A 88 -6.93 4.14 23.53
C PHE A 88 -7.80 3.58 22.39
N PRO A 89 -8.87 2.81 22.69
CA PRO A 89 -9.71 2.18 21.66
C PRO A 89 -10.36 3.20 20.73
N GLY A 90 -9.99 3.16 19.45
CA GLY A 90 -10.47 4.12 18.44
C GLY A 90 -9.93 5.54 18.58
N GLY A 91 -9.03 5.80 19.54
CA GLY A 91 -8.62 7.14 19.96
C GLY A 91 -7.64 7.86 19.02
N GLY A 92 -7.03 7.14 18.08
CA GLY A 92 -5.91 7.62 17.27
C GLY A 92 -4.63 7.63 18.10
N ARG A 93 -3.80 6.59 18.01
CA ARG A 93 -2.48 6.52 18.66
C ARG A 93 -1.46 5.74 17.83
N ILE A 94 -0.20 6.10 18.02
CA ILE A 94 0.96 5.29 17.64
C ILE A 94 1.44 4.58 18.92
N ILE A 95 1.38 3.25 18.93
CA ILE A 95 2.03 2.38 19.90
C ILE A 95 3.43 2.09 19.37
N TYR A 96 4.43 2.62 20.06
CA TYR A 96 5.82 2.68 19.64
C TYR A 96 6.66 1.65 20.37
N LEU A 97 7.47 0.91 19.61
CA LEU A 97 8.47 -0.03 20.15
C LEU A 97 9.88 0.49 19.83
N PRO A 98 10.67 0.86 20.85
CA PRO A 98 12.12 0.97 20.72
C PRO A 98 12.75 -0.35 20.20
N ASN A 99 13.92 -0.25 19.58
CA ASN A 99 14.67 -1.40 19.07
C ASN A 99 14.95 -2.45 20.17
N GLY A 100 14.74 -3.72 19.83
CA GLY A 100 14.95 -4.87 20.69
C GLY A 100 13.98 -6.03 20.41
N ARG A 101 14.21 -7.15 21.09
CA ARG A 101 13.40 -8.37 21.01
C ARG A 101 12.41 -8.45 22.16
N TYR A 102 11.13 -8.44 21.85
CA TYR A 102 10.03 -8.59 22.80
C TYR A 102 9.47 -10.01 22.72
N ASN A 103 9.45 -10.77 23.81
CA ASN A 103 8.97 -12.16 23.80
C ASN A 103 7.51 -12.22 24.24
N ILE A 104 6.70 -12.99 23.54
CA ILE A 104 5.24 -12.98 23.66
C ILE A 104 4.74 -14.45 23.71
N SER A 105 3.88 -14.77 24.67
CA SER A 105 3.30 -16.12 24.83
C SER A 105 1.88 -16.29 24.26
N ASP A 106 1.23 -15.19 23.86
CA ASP A 106 -0.13 -15.20 23.31
C ASP A 106 -0.29 -14.20 22.16
N SER A 107 -1.51 -14.07 21.63
CA SER A 107 -1.84 -13.10 20.60
C SER A 107 -1.84 -11.66 21.13
N LEU A 108 -1.24 -10.74 20.38
CA LEU A 108 -1.49 -9.29 20.53
C LEU A 108 -2.66 -8.87 19.65
N HIS A 109 -3.54 -8.02 20.17
CA HIS A 109 -4.71 -7.56 19.41
C HIS A 109 -5.08 -6.10 19.65
N TRP A 110 -5.76 -5.52 18.67
CA TRP A 110 -6.32 -4.18 18.78
C TRP A 110 -7.52 -4.25 19.73
N PRO A 111 -7.81 -3.21 20.53
CA PRO A 111 -8.94 -3.25 21.44
C PRO A 111 -10.29 -3.08 20.72
N PRO A 112 -11.37 -3.71 21.23
CA PRO A 112 -12.73 -3.31 20.88
C PRO A 112 -13.00 -1.87 21.35
N GLY A 113 -13.96 -1.21 20.71
CA GLY A 113 -14.39 0.15 21.02
C GLY A 113 -15.86 0.13 21.39
N ARG A 114 -16.72 0.70 20.53
CA ARG A 114 -18.17 0.55 20.64
C ARG A 114 -18.71 -0.33 19.50
N ILE A 115 -19.35 -1.43 19.89
CA ILE A 115 -19.88 -2.55 19.05
C ILE A 115 -20.71 -2.11 17.82
N SER A 116 -21.31 -0.92 17.86
CA SER A 116 -22.12 -0.34 16.77
C SER A 116 -21.47 0.82 16.02
N ALA A 117 -20.39 1.42 16.53
CA ALA A 117 -19.62 2.47 15.88
C ALA A 117 -18.27 2.71 16.59
N SER A 118 -17.17 2.20 16.00
CA SER A 118 -15.74 2.49 16.33
C SER A 118 -14.89 1.41 17.04
N ASP A 119 -15.14 0.12 16.85
CA ASP A 119 -14.19 -0.92 17.30
C ASP A 119 -12.92 -1.05 16.44
N TYR A 120 -11.84 -1.60 17.03
CA TYR A 120 -10.68 -2.17 16.33
C TYR A 120 -10.11 -1.27 15.21
N LYS A 121 -9.95 0.03 15.47
CA LYS A 121 -9.55 1.02 14.47
C LYS A 121 -8.65 2.11 15.04
N ARG A 122 -7.95 2.86 14.16
CA ARG A 122 -7.11 4.03 14.49
C ARG A 122 -6.02 3.74 15.54
N THR A 123 -5.43 2.54 15.45
CA THR A 123 -4.23 2.18 16.21
C THR A 123 -3.13 1.78 15.22
N ILE A 124 -1.99 2.46 15.33
CA ILE A 124 -0.75 2.16 14.60
C ILE A 124 0.19 1.45 15.56
N LEU A 125 0.69 0.28 15.18
CA LEU A 125 1.84 -0.35 15.83
C LEU A 125 3.09 -0.02 15.00
N GLN A 126 4.08 0.63 15.60
CA GLN A 126 5.26 1.11 14.88
C GLN A 126 6.55 0.85 15.64
N GLY A 127 7.49 0.14 15.01
CA GLY A 127 8.83 0.00 15.55
C GLY A 127 9.75 1.19 15.24
N GLN A 128 10.84 1.31 15.99
CA GLN A 128 11.95 2.22 15.70
C GLN A 128 12.65 1.86 14.38
N SER A 129 12.76 0.57 14.06
CA SER A 129 13.28 0.07 12.79
C SER A 129 12.82 -1.37 12.50
N ARG A 130 12.64 -1.72 11.22
CA ARG A 130 12.14 -3.03 10.78
C ARG A 130 12.98 -4.19 11.31
N ASP A 131 14.29 -4.05 11.20
CA ASP A 131 15.24 -5.12 11.49
C ASP A 131 15.77 -5.07 12.94
N GLY A 132 15.58 -3.94 13.64
CA GLY A 132 15.92 -3.77 15.05
C GLY A 132 14.79 -4.08 16.04
N VAL A 133 13.51 -3.96 15.65
CA VAL A 133 12.35 -4.37 16.47
C VAL A 133 11.90 -5.77 16.07
N ILE A 134 11.95 -6.71 17.00
CA ILE A 134 11.49 -8.10 16.79
C ILE A 134 10.42 -8.43 17.83
N ILE A 135 9.18 -8.61 17.37
CA ILE A 135 8.10 -9.18 18.18
C ILE A 135 8.13 -10.70 17.97
N GLN A 136 8.48 -11.44 19.02
CA GLN A 136 8.77 -12.87 18.99
C GLN A 136 7.70 -13.68 19.73
N LEU A 137 6.96 -14.53 19.01
CA LEU A 137 6.15 -15.58 19.63
C LEU A 137 7.08 -16.67 20.19
N ASN A 138 6.79 -17.17 21.39
CA ASN A 138 7.53 -18.27 21.99
C ASN A 138 7.40 -19.56 21.17
N ASP A 139 8.49 -20.33 21.06
CA ASP A 139 8.49 -21.65 20.42
C ASP A 139 7.48 -22.60 21.10
N SER A 140 6.82 -23.47 20.34
CA SER A 140 5.86 -24.46 20.85
C SER A 140 4.72 -23.86 21.71
N SER A 141 4.26 -22.64 21.39
CA SER A 141 3.18 -21.97 22.12
C SER A 141 1.86 -22.74 22.00
N ALA A 142 1.29 -23.13 23.14
CA ALA A 142 0.18 -24.08 23.24
C ALA A 142 -1.08 -23.68 22.44
N LYS A 143 -1.38 -22.37 22.36
CA LYS A 143 -2.55 -21.84 21.63
C LYS A 143 -2.38 -21.83 20.09
N PHE A 144 -1.20 -22.19 19.57
CA PHE A 144 -0.84 -22.08 18.15
C PHE A 144 -0.50 -23.44 17.52
N GLN A 145 -1.06 -24.54 18.05
CA GLN A 145 -0.77 -25.91 17.60
C GLN A 145 -1.78 -26.47 16.58
N ASP A 146 -3.02 -25.95 16.51
CA ASP A 146 -4.05 -26.45 15.58
C ASP A 146 -4.04 -25.70 14.23
N SER A 147 -3.45 -26.31 13.20
CA SER A 147 -3.44 -25.76 11.83
C SER A 147 -4.80 -25.77 11.13
N LYS A 148 -5.80 -26.50 11.65
CA LYS A 148 -7.19 -26.46 11.16
C LYS A 148 -7.99 -25.32 11.78
N LYS A 149 -7.51 -24.73 12.88
CA LYS A 149 -8.07 -23.52 13.52
C LYS A 149 -6.97 -22.44 13.66
N PRO A 150 -6.56 -21.81 12.54
CA PRO A 150 -5.48 -20.83 12.56
C PRO A 150 -5.72 -19.71 13.58
N ARG A 151 -4.72 -19.46 14.43
CA ARG A 151 -4.74 -18.38 15.43
C ARG A 151 -3.78 -17.27 15.01
N PRO A 152 -4.22 -16.01 14.88
CA PRO A 152 -3.32 -14.91 14.59
C PRO A 152 -2.43 -14.57 15.78
N PHE A 153 -1.13 -14.44 15.55
CA PHE A 153 -0.19 -13.93 16.53
C PHE A 153 -0.40 -12.42 16.75
N ILE A 154 -0.62 -11.65 15.68
CA ILE A 154 -1.09 -10.26 15.77
C ILE A 154 -2.43 -10.12 15.04
N SER A 155 -3.45 -9.54 15.69
CA SER A 155 -4.78 -9.30 15.12
C SER A 155 -5.20 -7.83 15.22
N THR A 156 -5.46 -7.21 14.08
CA THR A 156 -5.91 -5.80 14.02
C THR A 156 -7.44 -5.63 14.01
N GLY A 157 -8.20 -6.73 13.96
CA GLY A 157 -9.64 -6.72 13.68
C GLY A 157 -10.55 -7.30 14.74
N PHE A 158 -10.02 -8.13 15.64
CA PHE A 158 -10.76 -8.88 16.66
C PHE A 158 -9.81 -9.40 17.75
N ASP A 159 -10.31 -9.57 18.98
CA ASP A 159 -9.64 -10.37 20.01
C ASP A 159 -9.68 -11.87 19.63
N PRO A 160 -8.53 -12.55 19.46
CA PRO A 160 -8.47 -13.97 19.11
C PRO A 160 -8.97 -14.95 20.18
N ASN A 161 -9.35 -14.48 21.37
CA ASN A 161 -10.00 -15.29 22.41
C ASN A 161 -11.54 -15.29 22.30
N LEU A 162 -12.14 -14.47 21.42
CA LEU A 162 -13.58 -14.45 21.19
C LEU A 162 -14.06 -15.73 20.50
N ASP A 163 -15.11 -16.36 21.04
CA ASP A 163 -15.84 -17.42 20.33
C ASP A 163 -16.45 -16.85 19.01
N PRO A 164 -16.17 -17.48 17.85
CA PRO A 164 -16.68 -17.05 16.54
C PRO A 164 -18.20 -16.93 16.42
N ASN A 165 -18.97 -17.59 17.30
CA ASN A 165 -20.42 -17.56 17.32
C ASN A 165 -21.00 -16.34 18.06
N THR A 166 -20.19 -15.65 18.87
CA THR A 166 -20.62 -14.50 19.66
C THR A 166 -21.06 -13.30 18.81
N LYS A 167 -21.92 -12.44 19.40
CA LYS A 167 -22.30 -11.15 18.81
C LYS A 167 -21.08 -10.24 18.59
N ALA A 168 -20.08 -10.30 19.47
CA ALA A 168 -18.84 -9.54 19.37
C ALA A 168 -18.01 -9.94 18.13
N PHE A 169 -17.74 -11.24 17.92
CA PHE A 169 -17.02 -11.71 16.73
C PHE A 169 -17.82 -11.56 15.43
N LYS A 170 -19.16 -11.58 15.49
CA LYS A 170 -20.01 -11.23 14.35
C LYS A 170 -19.92 -9.73 14.02
N ALA A 171 -19.85 -8.85 15.01
CA ALA A 171 -19.66 -7.41 14.82
C ALA A 171 -18.23 -7.05 14.35
N SER A 172 -17.20 -7.81 14.77
CA SER A 172 -15.80 -7.55 14.39
C SER A 172 -15.56 -7.63 12.87
N ARG A 173 -16.38 -8.40 12.15
CA ARG A 173 -16.26 -8.65 10.70
C ARG A 173 -16.69 -7.50 9.77
N LYS A 174 -17.39 -6.46 10.26
CA LYS A 174 -17.92 -5.36 9.43
C LYS A 174 -16.85 -4.37 8.96
N ALA A 175 -17.04 -3.75 7.78
CA ALA A 175 -16.15 -2.73 7.22
C ALA A 175 -16.21 -1.38 7.96
N GLN A 176 -15.47 -1.20 9.06
CA GLN A 176 -15.23 0.10 9.73
C GLN A 176 -13.86 0.21 10.44
N ARG A 177 -12.86 -0.58 10.02
CA ARG A 177 -11.51 -0.65 10.62
C ARG A 177 -10.57 0.44 10.11
N PHE A 178 -11.04 1.68 10.17
CA PHE A 178 -10.33 2.82 9.59
C PHE A 178 -8.96 3.06 10.24
N ALA A 179 -7.93 3.18 9.40
CA ALA A 179 -6.60 3.65 9.73
C ALA A 179 -5.81 2.83 10.77
N ASN A 180 -6.03 1.51 10.80
CA ASN A 180 -5.07 0.61 11.42
C ASN A 180 -3.75 0.62 10.63
N SER A 181 -2.60 0.47 11.30
CA SER A 181 -1.35 0.18 10.60
C SER A 181 -0.39 -0.66 11.43
N VAL A 182 0.48 -1.41 10.75
CA VAL A 182 1.64 -2.09 11.34
C VAL A 182 2.88 -1.68 10.55
N ARG A 183 3.90 -1.12 11.20
CA ARG A 183 4.99 -0.44 10.50
C ARG A 183 6.35 -0.70 11.14
N ASN A 184 7.39 -0.74 10.30
CA ASN A 184 8.80 -0.63 10.72
C ASN A 184 9.19 -1.66 11.82
N LEU A 185 8.77 -2.93 11.67
CA LEU A 185 9.08 -4.00 12.64
C LEU A 185 9.16 -5.39 12.00
N THR A 186 9.74 -6.36 12.71
CA THR A 186 9.74 -7.78 12.37
C THR A 186 8.79 -8.55 13.29
N ILE A 187 7.90 -9.34 12.69
CA ILE A 187 7.03 -10.31 13.35
C ILE A 187 7.64 -11.69 13.16
N ASN A 188 7.94 -12.39 14.25
CA ASN A 188 8.54 -13.73 14.21
C ASN A 188 7.65 -14.71 14.99
N ILE A 189 7.14 -15.75 14.32
CA ILE A 189 6.26 -16.75 14.96
C ILE A 189 7.02 -17.88 15.69
N GLY A 190 8.35 -17.81 15.76
CA GLY A 190 9.19 -18.84 16.38
C GLY A 190 9.25 -20.12 15.54
N LYS A 191 9.38 -21.25 16.25
CA LYS A 191 9.36 -22.62 15.74
C LYS A 191 8.22 -23.42 16.37
N LYS A 192 7.79 -24.50 15.71
CA LYS A 192 6.78 -25.44 16.20
C LYS A 192 5.44 -24.76 16.57
N ASN A 193 5.03 -23.78 15.77
CA ASN A 193 3.74 -23.08 15.88
C ASN A 193 2.90 -23.27 14.60
N PRO A 194 2.54 -24.53 14.23
CA PRO A 194 1.90 -24.86 12.95
C PRO A 194 0.52 -24.21 12.73
N GLY A 195 -0.17 -23.84 13.82
CA GLY A 195 -1.46 -23.14 13.80
C GLY A 195 -1.37 -21.61 13.73
N ALA A 196 -0.17 -21.00 13.71
CA ALA A 196 -0.06 -19.55 13.67
C ALA A 196 -0.45 -18.94 12.32
N GLU A 197 -1.14 -17.80 12.34
CA GLU A 197 -1.03 -16.76 11.31
C GLU A 197 -0.13 -15.65 11.86
N GLY A 198 0.84 -15.13 11.09
CA GLY A 198 1.78 -14.12 11.58
C GLY A 198 1.10 -12.79 11.92
N LEU A 199 0.43 -12.21 10.92
CA LEU A 199 -0.37 -10.99 11.06
C LEU A 199 -1.72 -11.16 10.36
N ASN A 200 -2.82 -11.08 11.11
CA ASN A 200 -4.16 -10.93 10.56
C ASN A 200 -4.50 -9.44 10.49
N PHE A 201 -4.36 -8.88 9.28
CA PHE A 201 -4.48 -7.45 9.02
C PHE A 201 -5.84 -7.13 8.41
N ILE A 202 -6.53 -6.17 9.04
CA ILE A 202 -7.70 -5.51 8.48
C ILE A 202 -7.58 -4.00 8.69
N ALA A 203 -7.72 -3.30 7.57
CA ALA A 203 -8.06 -1.90 7.53
C ALA A 203 -9.19 -1.70 6.51
N ASN A 204 -9.87 -0.57 6.62
CA ASN A 204 -10.85 -0.09 5.65
C ASN A 204 -10.54 1.38 5.35
N ASN A 205 -10.81 1.83 4.12
CA ASN A 205 -10.68 3.21 3.63
C ASN A 205 -9.26 3.80 3.66
N LEU A 206 -8.64 3.82 4.83
CA LEU A 206 -7.28 4.23 5.15
C LEU A 206 -6.63 3.10 5.98
N GLY A 207 -5.34 2.84 5.83
CA GLY A 207 -4.58 1.93 6.69
C GLY A 207 -3.59 1.06 5.93
N SER A 208 -2.49 0.70 6.60
CA SER A 208 -1.29 0.19 5.92
C SER A 208 -0.46 -0.83 6.70
N VAL A 209 0.13 -1.79 6.00
CA VAL A 209 1.31 -2.52 6.51
C VAL A 209 2.53 -2.03 5.73
N ARG A 210 3.54 -1.50 6.42
CA ARG A 210 4.66 -0.76 5.79
C ARG A 210 6.03 -1.09 6.37
N ASN A 211 6.96 -1.52 5.52
CA ASN A 211 8.32 -1.88 5.94
C ASN A 211 8.32 -2.93 7.07
N VAL A 212 7.72 -4.10 6.82
CA VAL A 212 7.52 -5.17 7.81
C VAL A 212 8.08 -6.51 7.30
N LYS A 213 8.72 -7.27 8.19
CA LYS A 213 9.06 -8.69 7.96
C LYS A 213 8.12 -9.59 8.74
N ILE A 214 7.69 -10.71 8.16
CA ILE A 214 6.90 -11.75 8.82
C ILE A 214 7.58 -13.10 8.58
N ILE A 215 8.08 -13.72 9.65
CA ILE A 215 9.02 -14.84 9.57
C ILE A 215 8.53 -16.03 10.39
N SER A 216 8.60 -17.21 9.78
CA SER A 216 8.58 -18.51 10.44
C SER A 216 9.97 -19.14 10.37
N LEU A 217 10.56 -19.51 11.51
CA LEU A 217 11.97 -19.95 11.58
C LEU A 217 12.19 -21.40 11.12
N ASP A 218 11.14 -22.21 11.11
CA ASP A 218 11.16 -23.61 10.65
C ASP A 218 10.23 -23.87 9.45
N GLY A 219 9.66 -22.81 8.87
CA GLY A 219 8.74 -22.88 7.73
C GLY A 219 7.31 -23.28 8.08
N GLN A 220 7.00 -23.59 9.34
CA GLN A 220 5.64 -23.92 9.78
C GLN A 220 4.75 -22.65 9.88
N GLY A 221 3.49 -22.84 10.28
CA GLY A 221 2.48 -21.79 10.34
C GLY A 221 1.66 -21.70 9.05
N THR A 222 0.41 -21.25 9.16
CA THR A 222 -0.56 -21.36 8.07
C THR A 222 -0.53 -20.19 7.09
N THR A 223 -0.23 -18.97 7.55
CA THR A 223 -0.18 -17.77 6.70
C THR A 223 0.68 -16.69 7.34
N GLY A 224 1.60 -16.07 6.59
CA GLY A 224 2.35 -14.90 7.08
C GLY A 224 1.45 -13.68 7.24
N LEU A 225 0.95 -13.14 6.13
CA LEU A 225 -0.01 -12.03 6.11
C LEU A 225 -1.42 -12.52 5.72
N ALA A 226 -2.31 -12.60 6.70
CA ALA A 226 -3.69 -12.99 6.53
C ALA A 226 -4.59 -11.75 6.35
N LEU A 227 -5.14 -11.60 5.15
CA LEU A 227 -6.15 -10.62 4.78
C LEU A 227 -7.50 -11.35 4.64
N THR A 228 -7.91 -12.02 5.73
CA THR A 228 -8.96 -13.06 5.72
C THR A 228 -10.15 -12.75 6.63
N HIS A 229 -9.99 -11.86 7.61
CA HIS A 229 -11.05 -11.51 8.55
C HIS A 229 -11.99 -10.48 7.93
N GLY A 230 -13.29 -10.79 7.91
CA GLY A 230 -14.35 -9.83 7.59
C GLY A 230 -14.22 -9.11 6.24
N GLU A 231 -14.82 -7.93 6.18
CA GLU A 231 -14.83 -7.06 5.01
C GLU A 231 -13.49 -6.29 4.92
N VAL A 232 -12.40 -6.96 4.54
CA VAL A 232 -11.05 -6.36 4.49
C VAL A 232 -10.81 -5.52 3.23
N GLY A 233 -10.39 -4.26 3.43
CA GLY A 233 -10.03 -3.30 2.38
C GLY A 233 -10.98 -2.09 2.27
N PRO A 234 -10.66 -1.09 1.43
CA PRO A 234 -9.38 -0.93 0.76
C PRO A 234 -8.28 -0.59 1.76
N LEU A 235 -7.05 -1.00 1.45
CA LEU A 235 -5.86 -0.82 2.28
C LEU A 235 -4.59 -0.93 1.42
N LEU A 236 -3.44 -0.53 1.98
CA LEU A 236 -2.13 -0.59 1.34
C LEU A 236 -1.17 -1.56 2.05
N ILE A 237 -0.48 -2.40 1.29
CA ILE A 237 0.68 -3.18 1.77
C ILE A 237 1.92 -2.71 0.98
N ASP A 238 2.97 -2.26 1.66
CA ASP A 238 4.15 -1.66 1.02
C ASP A 238 5.44 -2.12 1.69
N ASN A 239 6.38 -2.65 0.92
CA ASN A 239 7.68 -3.15 1.41
C ASN A 239 7.50 -4.19 2.53
N VAL A 240 6.85 -5.31 2.17
CA VAL A 240 6.60 -6.43 3.09
C VAL A 240 7.26 -7.70 2.59
N GLU A 241 8.02 -8.34 3.48
CA GLU A 241 8.71 -9.61 3.25
C GLU A 241 8.09 -10.71 4.12
N VAL A 242 7.72 -11.84 3.50
CA VAL A 242 7.22 -13.03 4.19
C VAL A 242 8.12 -14.24 3.92
N VAL A 243 8.55 -14.90 4.99
CA VAL A 243 9.47 -16.06 4.96
C VAL A 243 8.84 -17.26 5.67
N GLY A 244 8.75 -18.40 4.98
CA GLY A 244 8.09 -19.61 5.51
C GLY A 244 6.57 -19.62 5.30
N PHE A 245 5.85 -20.34 6.17
CA PHE A 245 4.40 -20.54 6.17
C PHE A 245 3.84 -21.35 4.99
N ASP A 246 2.65 -21.93 5.14
CA ASP A 246 1.91 -22.52 4.02
C ASP A 246 1.58 -21.48 2.93
N TYR A 247 1.17 -20.29 3.33
CA TYR A 247 0.88 -19.16 2.44
C TYR A 247 1.65 -17.91 2.85
N GLY A 248 2.25 -17.19 1.90
CA GLY A 248 2.94 -15.93 2.19
C GLY A 248 1.91 -14.84 2.49
N ILE A 249 1.05 -14.55 1.52
CA ILE A 249 -0.13 -13.69 1.68
C ILE A 249 -1.38 -14.49 1.31
N ARG A 250 -2.41 -14.47 2.17
CA ARG A 250 -3.71 -15.11 1.89
C ARG A 250 -4.83 -14.10 2.01
N THR A 251 -5.66 -13.96 0.98
CA THR A 251 -6.88 -13.15 1.04
C THR A 251 -8.12 -14.02 1.22
N ASN A 252 -9.23 -13.41 1.63
CA ASN A 252 -10.56 -13.98 1.52
C ASN A 252 -11.58 -12.86 1.23
N ASN A 253 -12.81 -13.26 0.91
CA ASN A 253 -13.95 -12.38 0.60
C ASN A 253 -13.74 -11.57 -0.69
N VAL A 254 -14.82 -10.98 -1.23
CA VAL A 254 -14.83 -10.49 -2.62
C VAL A 254 -15.09 -8.98 -2.77
N ILE A 255 -15.01 -8.22 -1.67
CA ILE A 255 -15.85 -7.02 -1.53
C ILE A 255 -15.17 -5.70 -1.15
N ALA A 256 -13.85 -5.57 -1.00
CA ALA A 256 -13.28 -4.24 -0.67
C ALA A 256 -11.92 -3.85 -1.30
N GLY A 257 -11.21 -4.78 -1.96
CA GLY A 257 -10.03 -4.48 -2.76
C GLY A 257 -8.74 -4.28 -1.95
N ILE A 258 -7.59 -4.58 -2.54
CA ILE A 258 -6.29 -4.58 -1.86
C ILE A 258 -5.22 -3.98 -2.79
N THR A 259 -4.48 -2.99 -2.31
CA THR A 259 -3.34 -2.39 -3.01
C THR A 259 -2.04 -2.87 -2.39
N MET A 260 -1.09 -3.33 -3.19
CA MET A 260 0.19 -3.84 -2.72
C MET A 260 1.35 -3.38 -3.61
N GLN A 261 2.49 -3.11 -3.02
CA GLN A 261 3.75 -2.89 -3.74
C GLN A 261 4.97 -3.39 -2.97
N ASN A 262 6.08 -3.62 -3.69
CA ASN A 262 7.37 -3.98 -3.09
C ASN A 262 7.25 -5.23 -2.19
N ILE A 263 6.60 -6.28 -2.70
CA ILE A 263 6.29 -7.49 -1.93
C ILE A 263 7.36 -8.56 -2.17
N THR A 264 7.86 -9.19 -1.11
CA THR A 264 8.71 -10.38 -1.21
C THR A 264 8.07 -11.56 -0.50
N VAL A 265 7.93 -12.70 -1.18
CA VAL A 265 7.47 -13.97 -0.59
C VAL A 265 8.47 -15.06 -0.89
N ARG A 266 8.98 -15.76 0.13
CA ARG A 266 9.95 -16.85 -0.04
C ARG A 266 9.70 -18.05 0.86
N ASN A 267 9.97 -19.25 0.35
CA ASN A 267 9.91 -20.53 1.05
C ASN A 267 8.52 -20.87 1.64
N GLN A 268 7.46 -20.66 0.87
CA GLN A 268 6.10 -21.09 1.21
C GLN A 268 5.84 -22.57 0.89
N ASN A 269 5.01 -23.24 1.68
CA ASN A 269 4.68 -24.66 1.48
C ASN A 269 3.51 -24.92 0.50
N ARG A 270 2.70 -23.90 0.15
CA ARG A 270 1.55 -24.05 -0.77
C ARG A 270 1.46 -22.99 -1.87
N ALA A 271 1.62 -21.71 -1.54
CA ALA A 271 1.71 -20.63 -2.54
C ALA A 271 2.31 -19.34 -1.94
N GLY A 272 3.06 -18.59 -2.74
CA GLY A 272 3.54 -17.26 -2.35
C GLY A 272 2.37 -16.32 -1.99
N ILE A 273 1.40 -16.19 -2.89
CA ILE A 273 0.15 -15.44 -2.68
C ILE A 273 -1.04 -16.32 -3.09
N PHE A 274 -2.04 -16.44 -2.22
CA PHE A 274 -3.34 -17.02 -2.55
C PHE A 274 -4.44 -15.94 -2.48
N ASN A 275 -4.86 -15.46 -3.65
CA ASN A 275 -5.94 -14.47 -3.76
C ASN A 275 -7.30 -15.17 -3.89
N ARG A 276 -8.05 -15.30 -2.80
CA ARG A 276 -9.40 -15.89 -2.80
C ARG A 276 -10.49 -14.83 -2.98
N GLY A 277 -10.50 -14.21 -4.16
CA GLY A 277 -11.65 -13.45 -4.68
C GLY A 277 -11.57 -11.93 -4.59
N GLN A 278 -10.53 -11.36 -3.98
CA GLN A 278 -10.35 -9.90 -3.89
C GLN A 278 -9.97 -9.29 -5.25
N ILE A 279 -10.22 -7.99 -5.38
CA ILE A 279 -9.62 -7.15 -6.44
C ILE A 279 -8.26 -6.69 -5.92
N MET A 280 -7.19 -7.22 -6.52
CA MET A 280 -5.82 -7.09 -6.07
C MET A 280 -5.01 -6.28 -7.10
N SER A 281 -4.40 -5.20 -6.64
CA SER A 281 -3.43 -4.39 -7.40
C SER A 281 -2.05 -4.64 -6.81
N LEU A 282 -1.11 -5.15 -7.59
CA LEU A 282 0.22 -5.55 -7.10
C LEU A 282 1.32 -5.11 -8.06
N GLU A 283 2.25 -4.29 -7.56
CA GLU A 283 3.45 -3.84 -8.26
C GLU A 283 4.72 -4.35 -7.56
N ASN A 284 5.79 -4.63 -8.32
CA ASN A 284 7.08 -5.09 -7.79
C ASN A 284 6.97 -6.28 -6.80
N LEU A 285 6.48 -7.41 -7.31
CA LEU A 285 6.49 -8.69 -6.59
C LEU A 285 7.77 -9.47 -6.88
N TYR A 286 8.50 -9.84 -5.83
CA TYR A 286 9.51 -10.89 -5.87
C TYR A 286 9.01 -12.17 -5.19
N SER A 287 9.06 -13.30 -5.89
CA SER A 287 8.77 -14.62 -5.32
C SER A 287 9.95 -15.56 -5.52
N LEU A 288 10.35 -16.29 -4.47
CA LEU A 288 11.31 -17.39 -4.54
C LEU A 288 10.71 -18.63 -3.87
N ASN A 289 10.20 -19.57 -4.66
CA ASN A 289 9.34 -20.63 -4.15
C ASN A 289 9.45 -21.95 -4.91
N SER A 290 9.24 -23.07 -4.21
CA SER A 290 9.09 -24.40 -4.82
C SER A 290 7.63 -24.74 -5.19
N VAL A 291 6.74 -23.79 -4.95
CA VAL A 291 5.29 -23.80 -5.17
C VAL A 291 4.88 -22.60 -6.05
N PRO A 292 3.64 -22.53 -6.56
CA PRO A 292 3.19 -21.39 -7.36
C PRO A 292 3.42 -20.05 -6.64
N ALA A 293 3.90 -19.05 -7.37
CA ALA A 293 4.10 -17.72 -6.81
C ALA A 293 2.76 -17.03 -6.53
N ILE A 294 1.78 -17.18 -7.44
CA ILE A 294 0.41 -16.67 -7.25
C ILE A 294 -0.61 -17.74 -7.63
N VAL A 295 -1.62 -17.92 -6.78
CA VAL A 295 -2.85 -18.64 -7.07
C VAL A 295 -4.02 -17.64 -6.96
N ASN A 296 -4.57 -17.22 -8.10
CA ASN A 296 -5.67 -16.27 -8.20
C ASN A 296 -7.02 -17.00 -8.33
N GLY A 297 -7.66 -17.26 -7.20
CA GLY A 297 -8.87 -18.06 -7.10
C GLY A 297 -8.62 -19.55 -6.90
N SER A 298 -9.71 -20.27 -6.66
CA SER A 298 -9.75 -21.73 -6.59
C SER A 298 -10.72 -22.26 -7.63
N ASN A 299 -10.50 -23.45 -8.18
CA ASN A 299 -11.53 -24.09 -9.00
C ASN A 299 -12.45 -24.91 -8.09
N ASN A 300 -13.52 -24.30 -7.58
CA ASN A 300 -14.62 -25.05 -7.00
C ASN A 300 -15.59 -25.43 -8.13
N ASN A 301 -15.82 -26.74 -8.34
CA ASN A 301 -16.58 -27.35 -9.45
C ASN A 301 -18.10 -27.03 -9.43
N SER A 302 -18.47 -25.77 -9.23
CA SER A 302 -19.81 -25.28 -8.89
C SER A 302 -20.28 -24.14 -9.81
N GLY A 303 -19.55 -23.85 -10.89
CA GLY A 303 -19.92 -22.83 -11.89
C GLY A 303 -19.68 -21.37 -11.49
N TYR A 304 -19.34 -21.07 -10.23
CA TYR A 304 -19.04 -19.72 -9.75
C TYR A 304 -17.59 -19.33 -10.02
N GLN A 305 -17.35 -18.16 -10.60
CA GLN A 305 -16.01 -17.55 -10.62
C GLN A 305 -15.67 -17.06 -9.20
N THR A 306 -15.01 -17.92 -8.42
CA THR A 306 -14.39 -17.53 -7.13
C THR A 306 -13.02 -16.88 -7.29
N GLY A 307 -12.54 -16.78 -8.55
CA GLY A 307 -11.34 -16.04 -8.89
C GLY A 307 -11.48 -14.54 -8.72
N GLY A 308 -10.49 -13.95 -8.05
CA GLY A 308 -10.38 -12.51 -7.89
C GLY A 308 -10.01 -11.81 -9.21
N MET A 309 -9.85 -10.49 -9.12
CA MET A 309 -9.27 -9.70 -10.20
C MET A 309 -7.84 -9.37 -9.79
N LEU A 310 -6.86 -9.76 -10.60
CA LEU A 310 -5.45 -9.49 -10.35
C LEU A 310 -4.93 -8.51 -11.39
N THR A 311 -4.36 -7.40 -10.91
CA THR A 311 -3.60 -6.43 -11.70
C THR A 311 -2.16 -6.54 -11.26
N LEU A 312 -1.30 -7.15 -12.07
CA LEU A 312 0.08 -7.49 -11.70
C LEU A 312 1.09 -6.74 -12.56
N LEU A 313 2.05 -6.06 -11.93
CA LEU A 313 3.05 -5.24 -12.61
C LEU A 313 4.46 -5.58 -12.10
N ASN A 314 5.44 -5.59 -13.00
CA ASN A 314 6.87 -5.64 -12.66
C ASN A 314 7.24 -6.80 -11.71
N ALA A 315 6.80 -8.04 -12.01
CA ALA A 315 6.99 -9.17 -11.10
C ALA A 315 8.10 -10.13 -11.53
N ARG A 316 8.97 -10.52 -10.60
CA ARG A 316 10.03 -11.52 -10.77
C ARG A 316 9.72 -12.76 -9.93
N LEU A 317 9.31 -13.83 -10.60
CA LEU A 317 8.91 -15.09 -9.99
C LEU A 317 9.99 -16.14 -10.30
N VAL A 318 10.61 -16.68 -9.25
CA VAL A 318 11.71 -17.65 -9.35
C VAL A 318 11.28 -18.96 -8.71
N GLY A 319 11.14 -19.98 -9.54
CA GLY A 319 10.82 -21.34 -9.16
C GLY A 319 12.06 -22.15 -8.81
N SER A 320 11.97 -23.00 -7.80
CA SER A 320 12.98 -24.00 -7.44
C SER A 320 12.38 -25.39 -7.22
N GLY A 321 13.17 -26.46 -7.35
CA GLY A 321 12.72 -27.84 -7.05
C GLY A 321 11.42 -28.24 -7.77
N ASN A 322 10.34 -28.41 -7.02
CA ASN A 322 9.02 -28.81 -7.52
C ASN A 322 8.32 -27.75 -8.38
N ALA A 323 8.77 -26.49 -8.36
CA ALA A 323 8.20 -25.41 -9.16
C ALA A 323 8.15 -25.73 -10.67
N LYS A 324 9.13 -26.50 -11.17
CA LYS A 324 9.21 -26.96 -12.57
C LYS A 324 7.97 -27.72 -13.06
N ASN A 325 7.15 -28.25 -12.14
CA ASN A 325 5.95 -29.03 -12.45
C ASN A 325 4.65 -28.20 -12.41
N VAL A 326 4.70 -26.95 -11.93
CA VAL A 326 3.54 -26.07 -11.72
C VAL A 326 3.71 -24.71 -12.42
N PRO A 327 2.62 -24.00 -12.77
CA PRO A 327 2.73 -22.65 -13.32
C PRO A 327 3.18 -21.65 -12.25
N ALA A 328 3.85 -20.57 -12.66
CA ALA A 328 4.20 -19.46 -11.76
C ALA A 328 2.95 -18.74 -11.25
N ILE A 329 2.00 -18.50 -12.15
CA ILE A 329 0.68 -17.93 -11.87
C ILE A 329 -0.40 -18.94 -12.30
N SER A 330 -1.25 -19.35 -11.37
CA SER A 330 -2.50 -20.08 -11.63
C SER A 330 -3.69 -19.15 -11.44
N SER A 331 -4.71 -19.20 -12.31
CA SER A 331 -5.90 -18.35 -12.21
C SER A 331 -7.21 -19.01 -12.60
N THR A 332 -8.24 -18.82 -11.77
CA THR A 332 -9.65 -19.02 -12.14
C THR A 332 -10.40 -17.68 -12.31
N GLY A 333 -9.70 -16.55 -12.11
CA GLY A 333 -10.23 -15.19 -12.16
C GLY A 333 -9.67 -14.33 -13.27
N PHE A 334 -9.99 -13.03 -13.21
CA PHE A 334 -9.56 -12.03 -14.18
C PHE A 334 -8.11 -11.62 -13.93
N ILE A 335 -7.32 -11.42 -15.00
CA ILE A 335 -5.93 -10.95 -14.94
C ILE A 335 -5.71 -9.83 -15.94
N TYR A 336 -5.13 -8.73 -15.47
CA TYR A 336 -4.24 -7.87 -16.27
C TYR A 336 -2.81 -8.04 -15.73
N ALA A 337 -1.83 -8.22 -16.60
CA ALA A 337 -0.44 -8.42 -16.21
C ALA A 337 0.54 -7.71 -17.16
N ARG A 338 1.58 -7.06 -16.61
CA ARG A 338 2.62 -6.35 -17.39
C ARG A 338 4.01 -6.53 -16.77
N ASN A 339 5.03 -6.72 -17.58
CA ASN A 339 6.43 -6.89 -17.18
C ASN A 339 6.64 -8.03 -16.16
N ILE A 340 6.28 -9.26 -16.52
CA ILE A 340 6.39 -10.44 -15.66
C ILE A 340 7.50 -11.36 -16.15
N SER A 341 8.30 -11.91 -15.23
CA SER A 341 9.24 -13.00 -15.45
C SER A 341 8.92 -14.16 -14.50
N GLY A 342 8.86 -15.38 -15.03
CA GLY A 342 8.58 -16.63 -14.32
C GLY A 342 9.57 -17.72 -14.73
N VAL A 343 10.76 -17.70 -14.13
CA VAL A 343 11.85 -18.65 -14.43
C VAL A 343 11.81 -19.81 -13.44
N GLY A 344 12.12 -21.04 -13.88
CA GLY A 344 12.12 -22.23 -13.01
C GLY A 344 10.75 -22.84 -12.73
N TYR A 345 9.70 -22.31 -13.36
CA TYR A 345 8.33 -22.84 -13.35
C TYR A 345 8.05 -23.63 -14.64
N LYS A 346 6.99 -24.46 -14.64
CA LYS A 346 6.51 -25.16 -15.85
C LYS A 346 6.18 -24.18 -16.99
N ASN A 347 5.54 -23.08 -16.64
CA ASN A 347 5.14 -21.99 -17.51
C ASN A 347 4.75 -20.75 -16.67
N VAL A 348 4.75 -19.54 -17.23
CA VAL A 348 4.48 -18.32 -16.46
C VAL A 348 3.00 -18.16 -16.06
N LEU A 349 2.05 -18.54 -16.92
CA LEU A 349 0.62 -18.36 -16.66
C LEU A 349 -0.23 -19.55 -17.14
N SER A 350 -1.00 -20.13 -16.22
CA SER A 350 -2.13 -21.01 -16.51
C SER A 350 -3.44 -20.39 -16.00
N SER A 351 -4.42 -20.26 -16.87
CA SER A 351 -5.73 -19.68 -16.60
C SER A 351 -6.85 -20.61 -17.05
N THR A 352 -7.67 -21.09 -16.12
CA THR A 352 -8.91 -21.83 -16.40
C THR A 352 -10.16 -20.96 -16.27
N ALA A 353 -9.99 -19.64 -16.14
CA ALA A 353 -11.11 -18.70 -16.12
C ALA A 353 -11.94 -18.80 -17.42
N ARG A 354 -13.26 -18.96 -17.29
CA ARG A 354 -14.22 -18.97 -18.44
C ARG A 354 -13.92 -17.81 -19.39
N ASN A 355 -13.87 -18.08 -20.70
CA ASN A 355 -13.59 -17.11 -21.77
C ASN A 355 -12.23 -16.37 -21.64
N ALA A 356 -11.22 -16.98 -21.01
CA ALA A 356 -9.86 -16.44 -21.00
C ALA A 356 -9.23 -16.47 -22.41
N VAL A 357 -8.42 -15.46 -22.73
CA VAL A 357 -7.76 -15.31 -24.05
C VAL A 357 -6.69 -16.39 -24.29
N GLY A 358 -6.17 -17.03 -23.22
CA GLY A 358 -5.29 -18.19 -23.32
C GLY A 358 -4.29 -18.31 -22.17
N ASN A 359 -3.52 -19.39 -22.19
CA ASN A 359 -2.37 -19.63 -21.31
C ASN A 359 -1.09 -19.06 -21.93
N ILE A 360 -0.06 -18.83 -21.11
CA ILE A 360 1.28 -18.47 -21.60
C ILE A 360 2.25 -19.56 -21.16
N SER A 361 2.73 -20.34 -22.14
CA SER A 361 3.68 -21.45 -21.96
C SER A 361 5.11 -20.99 -21.71
N GLY A 362 5.47 -19.77 -22.13
CA GLY A 362 6.80 -19.19 -21.95
C GLY A 362 7.10 -18.76 -20.51
N THR A 363 8.25 -18.13 -20.33
CA THR A 363 8.75 -17.63 -19.03
C THR A 363 8.55 -16.13 -18.81
N THR A 364 7.96 -15.40 -19.75
CA THR A 364 7.75 -13.94 -19.66
C THR A 364 6.35 -13.51 -20.09
N ILE A 365 5.92 -12.35 -19.59
CA ILE A 365 4.73 -11.62 -20.05
C ILE A 365 5.15 -10.16 -20.23
N SER A 366 5.13 -9.65 -21.45
CA SER A 366 5.29 -8.22 -21.72
C SER A 366 4.03 -7.47 -21.27
N GLU A 367 2.88 -7.80 -21.86
CA GLU A 367 1.55 -7.32 -21.48
C GLU A 367 0.51 -8.41 -21.79
N TYR A 368 -0.46 -8.62 -20.90
CA TYR A 368 -1.53 -9.63 -21.04
C TYR A 368 -2.82 -9.16 -20.38
N THR A 369 -3.94 -9.51 -21.02
CA THR A 369 -5.29 -9.38 -20.48
C THR A 369 -6.04 -10.70 -20.66
N SER A 370 -6.76 -11.14 -19.62
CA SER A 370 -7.61 -12.34 -19.68
C SER A 370 -8.92 -12.13 -20.48
N ARG A 371 -9.13 -10.94 -21.07
CA ARG A 371 -10.31 -10.57 -21.87
C ARG A 371 -9.89 -9.69 -23.07
N PRO A 372 -10.69 -9.61 -24.14
CA PRO A 372 -10.49 -8.63 -25.19
C PRO A 372 -10.37 -7.20 -24.66
N ILE A 373 -9.53 -6.40 -25.32
CA ILE A 373 -9.28 -5.00 -24.98
C ILE A 373 -10.42 -4.16 -25.56
N ILE A 374 -11.06 -3.36 -24.71
CA ILE A 374 -12.19 -2.50 -25.11
C ILE A 374 -11.66 -1.10 -25.44
N ALA A 375 -12.16 -0.49 -26.52
CA ALA A 375 -11.86 0.88 -26.93
C ALA A 375 -13.05 1.42 -27.75
N GLU A 376 -13.46 2.66 -27.50
CA GLU A 376 -14.61 3.27 -28.20
C GLU A 376 -14.23 3.85 -29.57
N PHE A 377 -13.01 4.34 -29.74
CA PHE A 377 -12.51 4.93 -30.98
C PHE A 377 -11.56 3.99 -31.74
N PRO A 378 -11.47 4.09 -33.09
CA PRO A 378 -10.56 3.26 -33.87
C PRO A 378 -9.10 3.42 -33.42
N ARG A 379 -8.39 2.29 -33.29
CA ARG A 379 -6.95 2.28 -32.99
C ARG A 379 -6.17 2.79 -34.20
N SER A 380 -5.22 3.70 -33.99
CA SER A 380 -4.33 4.16 -35.05
C SER A 380 -3.39 3.04 -35.50
N SER A 381 -3.63 2.47 -36.68
CA SER A 381 -2.82 1.40 -37.27
C SER A 381 -1.43 1.84 -37.76
N LYS A 382 -1.03 3.10 -37.53
CA LYS A 382 0.10 3.75 -38.19
C LYS A 382 1.48 3.57 -37.53
N SER A 383 1.59 2.93 -36.36
CA SER A 383 2.88 2.70 -35.70
C SER A 383 3.05 1.24 -35.25
N LYS A 384 3.56 0.39 -36.15
CA LYS A 384 3.91 -1.02 -35.86
C LYS A 384 4.96 -1.19 -34.76
N GLU A 385 5.65 -0.12 -34.36
CA GLU A 385 6.72 -0.13 -33.35
C GLU A 385 6.31 0.46 -31.98
N LEU A 386 5.06 0.93 -31.80
CA LEU A 386 4.67 1.66 -30.58
C LEU A 386 3.36 1.26 -29.88
N SER A 387 2.53 0.37 -30.43
CA SER A 387 1.20 0.08 -29.86
C SER A 387 1.25 -0.80 -28.59
N LYS A 388 1.70 -0.23 -27.48
CA LYS A 388 1.42 -0.70 -26.11
C LYS A 388 -0.09 -0.69 -25.88
N GLU A 389 -0.64 -1.59 -25.07
CA GLU A 389 -2.10 -1.70 -24.93
C GLU A 389 -2.65 -0.85 -23.76
N SER A 390 -1.84 -0.67 -22.72
CA SER A 390 -1.99 0.40 -21.72
C SER A 390 -1.07 1.57 -22.05
N LEU A 391 -1.29 2.73 -21.40
CA LEU A 391 -0.40 3.89 -21.57
C LEU A 391 1.03 3.62 -21.11
N GLN A 392 1.22 2.72 -20.14
CA GLN A 392 2.52 2.40 -19.52
C GLN A 392 3.28 3.66 -19.07
N LEU A 393 2.60 4.54 -18.31
CA LEU A 393 3.22 5.75 -17.78
C LEU A 393 4.41 5.38 -16.87
N PRO A 394 5.45 6.23 -16.79
CA PRO A 394 6.62 5.97 -15.94
C PRO A 394 6.21 5.69 -14.49
N ILE A 395 6.69 4.61 -13.91
CA ILE A 395 6.41 4.25 -12.50
C ILE A 395 7.56 4.78 -11.64
N LYS A 396 7.25 5.64 -10.67
CA LYS A 396 8.22 6.15 -9.69
C LYS A 396 7.87 5.66 -8.29
N GLN A 397 8.86 5.15 -7.57
CA GLN A 397 8.73 4.69 -6.19
C GLN A 397 8.67 5.87 -5.20
N PHE A 398 8.12 5.63 -4.02
CA PHE A 398 8.02 6.63 -2.94
C PHE A 398 9.43 7.15 -2.57
N PRO A 399 9.66 8.49 -2.56
CA PRO A 399 10.97 9.04 -2.28
C PRO A 399 11.36 8.80 -0.81
N GLN A 400 12.42 8.04 -0.59
CA GLN A 400 12.94 7.78 0.74
C GLN A 400 13.76 8.97 1.23
N LEU A 401 13.54 9.40 2.48
CA LEU A 401 14.35 10.40 3.16
C LEU A 401 14.93 9.79 4.45
N PRO A 402 16.20 10.03 4.79
CA PRO A 402 16.72 9.69 6.12
C PRO A 402 15.94 10.44 7.19
N TRP A 403 15.77 9.83 8.37
CA TRP A 403 15.16 10.50 9.51
C TRP A 403 16.17 11.46 10.15
N ASP A 404 15.71 12.66 10.51
CA ASP A 404 16.51 13.69 11.17
C ASP A 404 16.71 13.37 12.67
N ASP A 405 17.80 13.84 13.28
CA ASP A 405 17.95 13.85 14.75
C ASP A 405 16.68 14.49 15.36
N PRO A 406 16.01 13.86 16.35
CA PRO A 406 14.83 14.42 17.02
C PRO A 406 15.00 15.85 17.57
N LYS A 407 16.23 16.30 17.81
CA LYS A 407 16.55 17.70 18.20
C LYS A 407 16.26 18.72 17.09
N ALA A 408 16.28 18.30 15.82
CA ALA A 408 15.93 19.14 14.67
C ALA A 408 14.40 19.20 14.43
N TRP A 409 13.61 18.54 15.28
CA TRP A 409 12.16 18.49 15.20
C TRP A 409 11.57 19.51 16.18
N VAL A 410 10.45 20.12 15.82
CA VAL A 410 9.67 20.98 16.73
C VAL A 410 8.20 20.56 16.71
N SER A 411 7.48 20.72 17.83
CA SER A 411 6.02 20.59 17.82
C SER A 411 5.35 21.96 17.86
N VAL A 412 4.13 22.03 17.34
CA VAL A 412 3.36 23.28 17.20
C VAL A 412 3.00 23.93 18.53
N GLU A 413 2.84 23.14 19.60
CA GLU A 413 2.53 23.62 20.94
C GLU A 413 3.66 24.48 21.54
N LYS A 414 4.93 24.24 21.15
CA LYS A 414 6.07 25.09 21.52
C LYS A 414 5.89 26.55 21.07
N PHE A 415 5.09 26.77 20.02
CA PHE A 415 4.80 28.08 19.44
C PHE A 415 3.42 28.62 19.84
N GLY A 416 2.78 28.00 20.84
CA GLY A 416 1.53 28.48 21.43
C GLY A 416 0.25 27.86 20.87
N ALA A 417 0.34 26.84 20.01
CA ALA A 417 -0.85 26.09 19.56
C ALA A 417 -1.51 25.37 20.75
N LYS A 418 -2.84 25.43 20.84
CA LYS A 418 -3.63 24.93 21.97
C LYS A 418 -4.82 24.13 21.44
N PRO A 419 -4.71 22.79 21.39
CA PRO A 419 -5.80 21.99 20.85
C PRO A 419 -7.04 22.06 21.74
N ASP A 420 -8.20 21.82 21.13
CA ASP A 420 -9.54 21.76 21.75
C ASP A 420 -10.05 23.08 22.40
N ASP A 421 -9.29 24.18 22.37
CA ASP A 421 -9.74 25.50 22.86
C ASP A 421 -10.59 26.31 21.83
N LYS A 422 -10.69 25.79 20.60
CA LYS A 422 -11.43 26.32 19.43
C LYS A 422 -10.93 27.67 18.89
N LYS A 423 -9.76 28.17 19.33
CA LYS A 423 -9.11 29.36 18.76
C LYS A 423 -8.25 28.96 17.56
N ASP A 424 -7.91 29.95 16.74
CA ASP A 424 -7.13 29.72 15.52
C ASP A 424 -5.64 29.51 15.83
N ASP A 425 -5.17 28.28 15.64
CA ASP A 425 -3.78 27.87 15.82
C ASP A 425 -2.87 28.26 14.64
N THR A 426 -3.42 28.82 13.54
CA THR A 426 -2.68 29.06 12.28
C THR A 426 -1.37 29.82 12.51
N ALA A 427 -1.35 30.84 13.37
CA ALA A 427 -0.16 31.63 13.67
C ALA A 427 0.94 30.79 14.35
N ALA A 428 0.59 29.94 15.31
CA ALA A 428 1.53 29.06 16.00
C ALA A 428 2.09 27.97 15.08
N PHE A 429 1.23 27.37 14.25
CA PHE A 429 1.66 26.41 13.22
C PHE A 429 2.61 27.04 12.21
N GLN A 430 2.32 28.25 11.75
CA GLN A 430 3.18 28.96 10.80
C GLN A 430 4.53 29.34 11.44
N ALA A 431 4.55 29.78 12.69
CA ALA A 431 5.78 30.03 13.44
C ALA A 431 6.63 28.77 13.62
N ALA A 432 6.02 27.60 13.86
CA ALA A 432 6.73 26.32 13.95
C ALA A 432 7.44 25.95 12.64
N ILE A 433 6.77 26.11 11.50
CA ILE A 433 7.35 25.92 10.15
C ILE A 433 8.46 26.94 9.87
N ASP A 434 8.26 28.18 10.28
CA ASP A 434 9.20 29.28 10.00
C ASP A 434 10.43 29.29 10.91
N SER A 435 10.49 28.44 11.94
CA SER A 435 11.55 28.36 12.95
C SER A 435 12.90 27.83 12.46
N GLY A 436 12.99 27.33 11.22
CA GLY A 436 14.20 26.73 10.65
C GLY A 436 14.33 25.21 10.86
N ALA A 437 13.42 24.59 11.60
CA ALA A 437 13.36 23.13 11.77
C ALA A 437 13.18 22.38 10.45
N THR A 438 13.71 21.15 10.37
CA THR A 438 13.50 20.25 9.21
C THR A 438 12.22 19.44 9.32
N THR A 439 11.79 19.16 10.57
CA THR A 439 10.59 18.39 10.89
C THR A 439 9.68 19.17 11.83
N VAL A 440 8.40 19.31 11.47
CA VAL A 440 7.35 19.84 12.34
C VAL A 440 6.37 18.73 12.69
N VAL A 441 6.09 18.57 13.98
CA VAL A 441 5.22 17.54 14.55
C VAL A 441 3.91 18.15 15.02
N VAL A 442 2.80 17.54 14.63
CA VAL A 442 1.46 17.82 15.14
C VAL A 442 1.06 16.64 16.03
N SER A 443 1.21 16.81 17.34
CA SER A 443 1.00 15.74 18.29
C SER A 443 -0.48 15.36 18.42
N ARG A 444 -0.80 14.17 18.93
CA ARG A 444 -2.18 13.74 19.19
C ARG A 444 -2.67 14.07 20.61
N THR A 445 -2.48 15.32 21.01
CA THR A 445 -3.00 15.91 22.26
C THR A 445 -4.46 16.38 22.17
N GLY A 446 -4.96 16.76 20.98
CA GLY A 446 -6.37 17.13 20.78
C GLY A 446 -6.73 17.42 19.31
N ASN A 447 -7.69 18.31 19.05
CA ASN A 447 -7.99 18.86 17.71
C ASN A 447 -7.43 20.29 17.58
N TYR A 448 -6.71 20.59 16.49
CA TYR A 448 -6.18 21.93 16.21
C TYR A 448 -7.02 22.65 15.16
N THR A 449 -7.23 23.96 15.33
CA THR A 449 -8.08 24.75 14.43
C THR A 449 -7.23 25.60 13.50
N ILE A 450 -7.35 25.40 12.19
CA ILE A 450 -6.68 26.19 11.16
C ILE A 450 -7.75 26.97 10.38
N ASN A 451 -7.84 28.28 10.62
CA ASN A 451 -8.78 29.16 9.92
C ASN A 451 -8.11 30.09 8.88
N GLY A 452 -6.79 30.27 8.95
CA GLY A 452 -6.00 31.05 7.98
C GLY A 452 -5.26 30.19 6.96
N THR A 453 -4.23 30.77 6.33
CA THR A 453 -3.36 30.06 5.37
C THR A 453 -2.08 29.60 6.04
N LEU A 454 -1.81 28.29 5.98
CA LEU A 454 -0.58 27.66 6.45
C LEU A 454 0.30 27.26 5.26
N ARG A 455 1.51 27.80 5.16
CA ARG A 455 2.47 27.52 4.07
C ARG A 455 3.61 26.65 4.58
N LEU A 456 3.68 25.41 4.11
CA LEU A 456 4.74 24.44 4.38
C LEU A 456 5.96 24.79 3.50
N ARG A 457 6.88 25.59 4.04
CA ARG A 457 7.95 26.28 3.29
C ARG A 457 9.34 26.18 3.94
N LYS A 458 10.32 26.92 3.41
CA LYS A 458 11.70 27.03 3.93
C LYS A 458 12.35 25.64 4.10
N ASN A 459 12.90 25.35 5.27
CA ASN A 459 13.71 24.16 5.57
C ASN A 459 12.86 22.92 5.90
N VAL A 460 11.54 23.04 6.01
CA VAL A 460 10.69 21.90 6.34
C VAL A 460 10.71 20.88 5.21
N ARG A 461 11.10 19.65 5.54
CA ARG A 461 11.03 18.44 4.69
C ARG A 461 10.08 17.38 5.24
N ARG A 462 9.63 17.53 6.49
CA ARG A 462 8.62 16.70 7.13
C ARG A 462 7.61 17.55 7.91
N PHE A 463 6.33 17.38 7.60
CA PHE A 463 5.21 17.88 8.40
C PHE A 463 4.37 16.66 8.79
N ILE A 464 4.46 16.21 10.04
CA ILE A 464 3.97 14.88 10.44
C ILE A 464 2.99 14.96 11.60
N GLY A 465 1.87 14.26 11.50
CA GLY A 465 0.97 14.01 12.61
C GLY A 465 1.36 12.74 13.38
N THR A 466 1.05 12.68 14.68
CA THR A 466 1.06 11.40 15.43
C THR A 466 -0.35 10.87 15.66
N GLN A 467 -1.19 10.96 14.61
CA GLN A 467 -2.65 10.80 14.65
C GLN A 467 -3.41 12.06 15.16
N GLY A 468 -2.77 13.23 15.17
CA GLY A 468 -3.40 14.53 15.46
C GLY A 468 -4.54 14.88 14.49
N TRP A 469 -5.54 15.64 14.97
CA TRP A 469 -6.69 16.06 14.16
C TRP A 469 -6.62 17.55 13.83
N ILE A 470 -7.06 17.91 12.63
CA ILE A 470 -7.16 19.29 12.15
C ILE A 470 -8.62 19.60 11.80
N GLU A 471 -9.10 20.77 12.22
CA GLU A 471 -10.39 21.33 11.86
C GLU A 471 -10.27 22.81 11.47
N GLY A 472 -11.39 23.44 11.10
CA GLY A 472 -11.44 24.85 10.71
C GLY A 472 -11.88 25.07 9.26
N LYS A 473 -11.49 26.23 8.70
CA LYS A 473 -11.88 26.69 7.35
C LYS A 473 -10.72 27.22 6.49
N GLY A 474 -9.49 27.07 6.99
CA GLY A 474 -8.28 27.58 6.37
C GLY A 474 -7.76 26.73 5.21
N GLU A 475 -6.51 26.96 4.83
CA GLU A 475 -5.85 26.23 3.74
C GLU A 475 -4.42 25.84 4.14
N ILE A 476 -4.04 24.59 3.90
CA ILE A 476 -2.67 24.08 4.10
C ILE A 476 -2.02 23.87 2.75
N ILE A 477 -0.94 24.62 2.49
CA ILE A 477 -0.29 24.72 1.18
C ILE A 477 1.11 24.11 1.27
N ALA A 478 1.35 23.05 0.50
CA ALA A 478 2.70 22.62 0.15
C ALA A 478 3.31 23.67 -0.80
N ASP A 479 4.33 24.36 -0.32
CA ASP A 479 4.89 25.57 -0.94
C ASP A 479 6.37 25.34 -1.32
N LYS A 480 6.97 26.33 -1.96
CA LYS A 480 8.40 26.35 -2.27
C LYS A 480 9.24 26.27 -0.99
N GLY A 481 10.40 25.63 -1.07
CA GLY A 481 11.32 25.50 0.06
C GLY A 481 12.72 25.04 -0.37
N SER A 482 13.68 25.10 0.55
CA SER A 482 15.09 24.80 0.28
C SER A 482 15.40 23.30 0.18
N GLN A 483 14.50 22.45 0.67
CA GLN A 483 14.66 20.99 0.65
C GLN A 483 13.98 20.40 -0.61
N PRO A 484 14.61 19.46 -1.35
CA PRO A 484 14.09 18.97 -2.63
C PRO A 484 12.81 18.11 -2.53
N THR A 485 12.49 17.63 -1.33
CA THR A 485 11.32 16.77 -1.06
C THR A 485 10.60 17.25 0.21
N LEU A 486 9.27 17.31 0.18
CA LEU A 486 8.39 17.54 1.35
C LEU A 486 7.52 16.30 1.59
N ILE A 487 7.59 15.71 2.78
CA ILE A 487 6.69 14.63 3.21
C ILE A 487 5.66 15.17 4.21
N ILE A 488 4.39 14.92 3.94
CA ILE A 488 3.23 15.30 4.76
C ILE A 488 2.49 14.02 5.11
N GLU A 489 2.44 13.64 6.39
CA GLU A 489 1.87 12.33 6.75
C GLU A 489 1.10 12.23 8.07
N ASN A 490 0.17 11.26 8.14
CA ASN A 490 -0.58 10.82 9.31
C ASN A 490 -1.56 11.86 9.91
N PHE A 491 -2.36 12.50 9.07
CA PHE A 491 -3.35 13.51 9.46
C PHE A 491 -4.80 13.03 9.36
N TYR A 492 -5.65 13.51 10.27
CA TYR A 492 -7.10 13.40 10.15
C TYR A 492 -7.73 14.77 10.06
N ILE A 493 -8.50 15.02 9.01
CA ILE A 493 -9.37 16.19 8.92
C ILE A 493 -10.71 15.83 9.56
N ARG A 494 -11.14 16.61 10.56
CA ARG A 494 -12.39 16.35 11.28
C ARG A 494 -13.58 16.43 10.31
N ARG A 495 -14.49 15.46 10.38
CA ARG A 495 -15.73 15.47 9.58
C ARG A 495 -16.50 16.78 9.80
N GLY A 496 -16.76 17.51 8.71
CA GLY A 496 -17.41 18.83 8.73
C GLY A 496 -16.46 20.02 8.65
N SER A 497 -15.15 19.80 8.81
CA SER A 497 -14.11 20.78 8.50
C SER A 497 -14.16 21.22 7.03
N GLN A 498 -13.76 22.45 6.78
CA GLN A 498 -13.63 23.05 5.44
C GLN A 498 -12.16 23.30 5.06
N VAL A 499 -11.20 22.82 5.86
CA VAL A 499 -9.76 22.93 5.57
C VAL A 499 -9.43 22.29 4.22
N LYS A 500 -8.80 23.07 3.34
CA LYS A 500 -8.36 22.60 2.02
C LYS A 500 -6.86 22.35 2.01
N TRP A 501 -6.43 21.36 1.24
CA TRP A 501 -5.03 21.11 0.95
C TRP A 501 -4.67 21.65 -0.44
N LYS A 502 -3.47 22.22 -0.60
CA LYS A 502 -2.97 22.69 -1.90
C LYS A 502 -1.52 22.32 -2.12
N SER A 503 -1.10 22.24 -3.38
CA SER A 503 0.32 22.26 -3.76
C SER A 503 0.57 23.30 -4.85
N VAL A 504 1.53 24.18 -4.60
CA VAL A 504 2.10 25.16 -5.56
C VAL A 504 3.60 24.93 -5.75
N ALA A 505 4.10 23.79 -5.26
CA ALA A 505 5.52 23.48 -5.15
C ALA A 505 6.17 23.12 -6.49
N ASP A 506 7.42 23.57 -6.65
CA ASP A 506 8.40 23.17 -7.68
C ASP A 506 9.36 22.06 -7.21
N ARG A 507 9.21 21.64 -5.94
CA ARG A 507 9.91 20.52 -5.29
C ARG A 507 9.02 19.28 -5.22
N THR A 508 9.61 18.10 -4.99
CA THR A 508 8.82 16.86 -4.81
C THR A 508 7.93 16.99 -3.56
N VAL A 509 6.65 16.63 -3.66
CA VAL A 509 5.70 16.64 -2.53
C VAL A 509 5.05 15.27 -2.37
N VAL A 510 4.89 14.84 -1.12
CA VAL A 510 4.28 13.56 -0.75
C VAL A 510 3.18 13.81 0.28
N PHE A 511 1.99 13.30 0.01
CA PHE A 511 0.88 13.20 0.97
C PHE A 511 0.64 11.73 1.31
N ARG A 512 0.67 11.36 2.60
CA ARG A 512 0.61 9.97 3.04
C ARG A 512 -0.28 9.72 4.27
N SER A 513 -1.16 8.72 4.23
CA SER A 513 -2.05 8.38 5.36
C SER A 513 -2.86 9.59 5.86
N ILE A 514 -3.72 10.14 5.00
CA ILE A 514 -4.57 11.30 5.33
C ILE A 514 -6.06 10.96 5.11
N GLU A 515 -6.88 11.17 6.14
CA GLU A 515 -8.34 11.09 6.06
C GLU A 515 -8.95 12.49 5.86
N GLY A 516 -9.81 12.67 4.86
CA GLY A 516 -10.47 13.94 4.55
C GLY A 516 -9.63 14.91 3.72
N PHE A 517 -8.84 14.37 2.78
CA PHE A 517 -7.88 15.10 1.95
C PHE A 517 -8.52 15.75 0.71
N ASP A 518 -9.27 16.84 0.89
CA ASP A 518 -9.76 17.65 -0.24
C ASP A 518 -8.63 18.55 -0.77
N PHE A 519 -8.16 18.29 -2.00
CA PHE A 519 -6.85 18.77 -2.48
C PHE A 519 -6.83 19.33 -3.91
N GLU A 520 -6.01 20.36 -4.14
CA GLU A 520 -5.80 21.00 -5.45
C GLU A 520 -4.31 21.27 -5.72
N SER A 521 -3.77 20.76 -6.83
CA SER A 521 -2.37 20.96 -7.25
C SER A 521 -2.27 21.81 -8.50
N THR A 522 -1.41 22.83 -8.42
CA THR A 522 -0.94 23.66 -9.54
C THR A 522 0.59 23.70 -9.64
N GLY A 523 1.29 23.04 -8.71
CA GLY A 523 2.75 22.92 -8.72
C GLY A 523 3.28 22.11 -9.90
N THR A 524 4.57 22.28 -10.19
CA THR A 524 5.30 21.56 -11.25
C THR A 524 6.12 20.38 -10.72
N GLY A 525 6.40 20.36 -9.41
CA GLY A 525 7.17 19.28 -8.78
C GLY A 525 6.41 17.96 -8.73
N ASP A 526 7.15 16.85 -8.77
CA ASP A 526 6.64 15.49 -8.65
C ASP A 526 5.73 15.31 -7.42
N LEU A 527 4.56 14.69 -7.62
CA LEU A 527 3.55 14.54 -6.58
C LEU A 527 3.26 13.07 -6.27
N PHE A 528 3.29 12.71 -4.99
CA PHE A 528 2.94 11.38 -4.49
C PHE A 528 1.74 11.45 -3.54
N VAL A 529 0.79 10.52 -3.71
CA VAL A 529 -0.48 10.47 -2.96
C VAL A 529 -0.70 9.01 -2.52
N ASP A 530 -0.39 8.68 -1.26
CA ASP A 530 -0.23 7.29 -0.79
C ASP A 530 -1.08 6.97 0.46
N ASP A 531 -2.04 6.05 0.36
CA ASP A 531 -3.02 5.74 1.43
C ASP A 531 -3.85 6.98 1.81
N ILE A 532 -4.89 7.29 1.02
CA ILE A 532 -5.59 8.59 1.09
C ILE A 532 -7.10 8.43 0.94
N VAL A 533 -7.87 9.07 1.84
CA VAL A 533 -9.33 9.19 1.75
C VAL A 533 -9.72 10.63 1.45
N THR A 534 -10.46 10.87 0.37
CA THR A 534 -10.74 12.21 -0.18
C THR A 534 -12.18 12.35 -0.70
N GLY A 535 -12.75 13.55 -0.65
CA GLY A 535 -13.97 13.90 -1.38
C GLY A 535 -13.68 14.36 -2.81
N LYS A 536 -12.61 15.16 -2.99
CA LYS A 536 -12.12 15.65 -4.28
C LYS A 536 -10.61 15.85 -4.33
N VAL A 537 -10.00 15.51 -5.47
CA VAL A 537 -8.64 15.92 -5.85
C VAL A 537 -8.61 16.56 -7.24
N ARG A 538 -7.76 17.57 -7.43
CA ARG A 538 -7.57 18.27 -8.70
C ARG A 538 -6.09 18.35 -9.04
N PHE A 539 -5.71 17.89 -10.22
CA PHE A 539 -4.38 18.10 -10.81
C PHE A 539 -4.56 19.03 -12.01
N LEU A 540 -4.01 20.24 -11.91
CA LEU A 540 -4.36 21.39 -12.77
C LEU A 540 -3.15 21.98 -13.51
N ASN A 541 -2.01 21.29 -13.52
CA ASN A 541 -0.80 21.72 -14.21
C ASN A 541 -0.35 20.61 -15.18
N PRO A 542 -0.25 20.88 -16.51
CA PRO A 542 0.08 19.86 -17.50
C PRO A 542 1.52 19.32 -17.39
N ASP A 543 2.44 20.09 -16.81
CA ASP A 543 3.83 19.67 -16.65
C ASP A 543 4.01 18.69 -15.47
N GLN A 544 3.03 18.58 -14.57
CA GLN A 544 3.14 17.79 -13.36
C GLN A 544 3.00 16.28 -13.62
N SER A 545 3.85 15.50 -12.94
CA SER A 545 3.72 14.04 -12.84
C SER A 545 3.27 13.62 -11.45
N ILE A 546 2.27 12.73 -11.39
CA ILE A 546 1.58 12.31 -10.18
C ILE A 546 1.55 10.78 -10.09
N TRP A 547 1.94 10.24 -8.92
CA TRP A 547 1.84 8.81 -8.59
C TRP A 547 0.96 8.60 -7.35
N ALA A 548 -0.24 8.09 -7.57
CA ALA A 548 -1.20 7.75 -6.53
C ALA A 548 -1.22 6.24 -6.22
N ARG A 549 -1.40 5.90 -4.94
CA ARG A 549 -1.44 4.52 -4.43
C ARG A 549 -2.50 4.41 -3.35
N GLN A 550 -3.40 3.44 -3.48
CA GLN A 550 -4.57 3.31 -2.61
C GLN A 550 -5.32 4.65 -2.50
N LEU A 551 -5.75 5.17 -3.65
CA LEU A 551 -6.55 6.41 -3.67
C LEU A 551 -8.03 6.04 -3.45
N ASN A 552 -8.57 6.42 -2.29
CA ASN A 552 -9.97 6.22 -1.96
C ASN A 552 -10.75 7.54 -2.07
N ALA A 553 -11.57 7.68 -3.11
CA ALA A 553 -12.28 8.90 -3.41
C ALA A 553 -13.80 8.71 -3.30
N GLU A 554 -14.44 9.37 -2.32
CA GLU A 554 -15.82 9.11 -1.87
C GLU A 554 -16.74 10.35 -1.93
N GLY A 555 -16.45 11.32 -2.80
CA GLY A 555 -17.23 12.55 -2.90
C GLY A 555 -18.60 12.39 -3.58
N ALA A 556 -19.65 12.92 -2.94
CA ALA A 556 -21.04 12.84 -3.42
C ALA A 556 -21.45 13.95 -4.42
N ARG A 557 -20.71 15.07 -4.45
CA ARG A 557 -21.20 16.36 -5.00
C ARG A 557 -20.56 16.76 -6.33
N VAL A 558 -19.34 16.33 -6.58
CA VAL A 558 -18.51 16.72 -7.75
C VAL A 558 -17.74 15.51 -8.27
N THR A 559 -17.20 15.60 -9.49
CA THR A 559 -16.20 14.66 -10.00
C THR A 559 -15.10 14.43 -8.96
N ASN A 560 -14.77 13.18 -8.65
CA ASN A 560 -13.87 12.88 -7.54
C ASN A 560 -12.42 13.23 -7.87
N VAL A 561 -11.84 12.64 -8.93
CA VAL A 561 -10.51 12.96 -9.45
C VAL A 561 -10.67 13.74 -10.77
N VAL A 562 -10.04 14.91 -10.87
CA VAL A 562 -9.87 15.60 -12.17
C VAL A 562 -8.39 15.69 -12.48
N ASN A 563 -8.00 15.15 -13.62
CA ASN A 563 -6.73 15.36 -14.26
C ASN A 563 -6.90 16.30 -15.47
N ASN A 564 -6.52 17.56 -15.29
CA ASN A 564 -6.57 18.60 -16.30
C ASN A 564 -5.15 18.84 -16.83
N GLY A 565 -4.78 18.11 -17.89
CA GLY A 565 -3.48 18.21 -18.57
C GLY A 565 -2.33 17.37 -18.01
N ALA A 566 -2.37 16.91 -16.76
CA ALA A 566 -1.21 16.31 -16.08
C ALA A 566 -0.99 14.81 -16.42
N LYS A 567 0.14 14.25 -15.96
CA LYS A 567 0.45 12.81 -16.07
C LYS A 567 0.12 12.10 -14.74
N LEU A 568 -0.97 11.36 -14.72
CA LEU A 568 -1.49 10.71 -13.51
C LEU A 568 -1.41 9.18 -13.60
N TRP A 569 -0.58 8.58 -12.77
CA TRP A 569 -0.47 7.14 -12.58
C TRP A 569 -1.12 6.73 -11.25
N ILE A 570 -1.98 5.71 -11.26
CA ILE A 570 -2.71 5.23 -10.07
C ILE A 570 -2.58 3.71 -9.94
N LEU A 571 -2.08 3.23 -8.80
CA LEU A 571 -2.14 1.81 -8.41
C LEU A 571 -3.14 1.62 -7.27
N GLY A 572 -4.23 0.89 -7.53
CA GLY A 572 -5.27 0.65 -6.54
C GLY A 572 -6.13 1.89 -6.25
N PHE A 573 -7.37 1.87 -6.73
CA PHE A 573 -8.38 2.90 -6.48
C PHE A 573 -9.62 2.29 -5.81
N LYS A 574 -10.24 3.01 -4.87
CA LYS A 574 -11.57 2.66 -4.34
C LYS A 574 -12.48 3.87 -4.45
N THR A 575 -13.75 3.62 -4.75
CA THR A 575 -14.77 4.66 -4.77
C THR A 575 -16.18 4.11 -4.55
N GLU A 576 -17.10 5.03 -4.27
CA GLU A 576 -18.53 4.81 -4.11
C GLU A 576 -19.29 6.10 -4.50
N LEU A 577 -20.62 6.12 -4.35
CA LEU A 577 -21.50 7.25 -4.71
C LEU A 577 -21.58 7.52 -6.24
N GLY A 578 -22.45 8.46 -6.66
CA GLY A 578 -22.96 8.53 -8.04
C GLY A 578 -22.29 9.50 -9.02
N LYS A 579 -21.27 10.26 -8.61
CA LYS A 579 -20.52 11.20 -9.46
C LYS A 579 -19.41 10.53 -10.27
N THR A 580 -18.95 11.15 -11.36
CA THR A 580 -17.75 10.72 -12.13
C THR A 580 -16.53 10.58 -11.23
N LYS A 581 -15.74 9.53 -11.47
CA LYS A 581 -14.65 9.07 -10.60
C LYS A 581 -13.31 9.61 -11.01
N ILE A 582 -13.02 9.51 -12.30
CA ILE A 582 -11.87 10.13 -12.92
C ILE A 582 -12.35 10.85 -14.17
N GLU A 583 -11.98 12.11 -14.29
CA GLU A 583 -12.06 12.87 -15.53
C GLU A 583 -10.66 13.23 -15.99
N THR A 584 -10.30 12.84 -17.21
CA THR A 584 -9.05 13.22 -17.87
C THR A 584 -9.38 14.19 -19.00
N SER A 585 -8.75 15.37 -19.02
CA SER A 585 -9.05 16.43 -19.99
C SER A 585 -7.79 17.17 -20.45
N ASN A 586 -7.93 17.96 -21.53
CA ASN A 586 -6.94 18.92 -22.03
C ASN A 586 -5.54 18.31 -22.26
N GLY A 587 -5.47 17.19 -23.00
CA GLY A 587 -4.20 16.51 -23.31
C GLY A 587 -3.60 15.72 -22.15
N GLY A 588 -4.24 15.69 -20.98
CA GLY A 588 -3.76 14.91 -19.83
C GLY A 588 -3.71 13.42 -20.09
N SER A 589 -2.89 12.71 -19.31
CA SER A 589 -2.72 11.25 -19.40
C SER A 589 -3.07 10.58 -18.07
N THR A 590 -3.99 9.61 -18.05
CA THR A 590 -4.31 8.85 -16.83
C THR A 590 -4.22 7.34 -17.02
N GLU A 591 -3.31 6.70 -16.29
CA GLU A 591 -3.21 5.24 -16.18
C GLU A 591 -3.73 4.78 -14.81
N LEU A 592 -4.81 4.01 -14.81
CA LEU A 592 -5.40 3.38 -13.62
C LEU A 592 -5.13 1.87 -13.64
N LEU A 593 -4.47 1.37 -12.60
CA LEU A 593 -4.04 -0.02 -12.47
C LEU A 593 -4.68 -0.64 -11.22
N GLY A 594 -5.87 -1.20 -11.43
CA GLY A 594 -6.66 -1.87 -10.42
C GLY A 594 -7.60 -0.93 -9.66
N ALA A 595 -8.90 -1.26 -9.62
CA ALA A 595 -9.88 -0.46 -8.91
C ALA A 595 -11.10 -1.27 -8.43
N LEU A 596 -11.67 -0.85 -7.30
CA LEU A 596 -13.00 -1.28 -6.86
C LEU A 596 -14.00 -0.11 -6.91
N ILE A 597 -15.08 -0.32 -7.64
CA ILE A 597 -16.24 0.59 -7.70
C ILE A 597 -17.40 -0.01 -6.90
N PHE A 598 -17.85 0.64 -5.82
CA PHE A 598 -19.09 0.28 -5.14
C PHE A 598 -20.29 1.00 -5.76
N SER A 599 -21.21 0.23 -6.34
CA SER A 599 -22.32 0.74 -7.15
C SER A 599 -23.64 0.94 -6.37
N ASN A 600 -23.59 1.27 -5.07
CA ASN A 600 -24.78 1.25 -4.19
C ASN A 600 -25.44 2.64 -3.97
N HIS A 601 -26.64 2.63 -3.38
CA HIS A 601 -27.39 3.75 -2.77
C HIS A 601 -27.84 4.94 -3.65
N LEU A 602 -26.93 5.71 -4.26
CA LEU A 602 -27.28 6.94 -4.98
C LEU A 602 -27.57 6.69 -6.47
N LYS A 603 -28.45 7.51 -7.08
CA LYS A 603 -28.65 7.60 -8.55
C LYS A 603 -27.31 7.87 -9.25
N LYS A 604 -27.07 7.21 -10.39
CA LYS A 604 -25.80 7.24 -11.13
C LYS A 604 -26.07 7.59 -12.60
N GLN A 605 -26.15 8.89 -12.86
CA GLN A 605 -26.45 9.45 -14.18
C GLN A 605 -25.19 9.85 -14.95
N GLU A 606 -24.07 10.00 -14.25
CA GLU A 606 -22.76 10.29 -14.84
C GLU A 606 -21.98 9.01 -15.14
N PRO A 607 -21.06 9.01 -16.12
CA PRO A 607 -20.11 7.92 -16.36
C PRO A 607 -19.14 7.75 -15.19
N ILE A 608 -18.65 6.52 -14.97
CA ILE A 608 -17.56 6.26 -14.00
C ILE A 608 -16.30 7.03 -14.41
N PHE A 609 -15.90 6.91 -15.67
CA PHE A 609 -14.72 7.58 -16.21
C PHE A 609 -15.11 8.49 -17.38
N ARG A 610 -14.59 9.71 -17.40
CA ARG A 610 -14.75 10.65 -18.52
C ARG A 610 -13.40 11.00 -19.13
N ILE A 611 -13.32 11.00 -20.45
CA ILE A 611 -12.12 11.31 -21.22
C ILE A 611 -12.50 12.40 -22.23
N ILE A 612 -11.81 13.54 -22.23
CA ILE A 612 -12.11 14.68 -23.13
C ILE A 612 -10.81 15.16 -23.79
N ASN A 613 -10.61 14.80 -25.06
CA ASN A 613 -9.39 15.16 -25.83
C ASN A 613 -8.09 14.87 -25.05
N ALA A 614 -8.04 13.71 -24.40
CA ALA A 614 -7.03 13.34 -23.42
C ALA A 614 -6.89 11.81 -23.38
N SER A 615 -5.78 11.30 -22.87
CA SER A 615 -5.37 9.91 -23.09
C SER A 615 -5.52 9.10 -21.80
N SER A 616 -6.03 7.88 -21.86
CA SER A 616 -6.29 7.09 -20.64
C SER A 616 -6.30 5.59 -20.88
N SER A 617 -5.80 4.83 -19.90
CA SER A 617 -5.97 3.37 -19.86
C SER A 617 -6.42 2.93 -18.48
N PHE A 618 -7.50 2.16 -18.43
CA PHE A 618 -8.09 1.67 -17.18
C PHE A 618 -8.02 0.14 -17.14
N ALA A 619 -7.11 -0.39 -16.33
CA ALA A 619 -6.94 -1.83 -16.14
C ALA A 619 -7.45 -2.26 -14.76
N GLY A 620 -7.88 -3.51 -14.63
CA GLY A 620 -8.15 -4.10 -13.32
C GLY A 620 -9.38 -3.55 -12.58
N VAL A 621 -10.35 -2.97 -13.28
CA VAL A 621 -11.52 -2.31 -12.65
C VAL A 621 -12.65 -3.31 -12.42
N GLY A 622 -12.94 -3.61 -11.16
CA GLY A 622 -14.05 -4.46 -10.74
C GLY A 622 -15.14 -3.66 -10.02
N GLU A 623 -16.40 -4.06 -10.23
CA GLU A 623 -17.55 -3.51 -9.50
C GLU A 623 -18.00 -4.47 -8.39
N ALA A 624 -18.54 -3.89 -7.31
CA ALA A 624 -19.39 -4.56 -6.33
C ALA A 624 -20.75 -3.84 -6.27
N HIS A 625 -21.83 -4.60 -6.44
CA HIS A 625 -23.20 -4.09 -6.52
C HIS A 625 -24.14 -4.99 -5.71
N PHE A 626 -24.71 -4.46 -4.62
CA PHE A 626 -25.58 -5.24 -3.73
C PHE A 626 -27.04 -4.78 -3.80
N ALA A 627 -27.28 -3.48 -3.94
CA ALA A 627 -28.62 -2.91 -4.02
C ALA A 627 -28.62 -1.51 -4.67
N GLY A 628 -29.79 -1.10 -5.20
CA GLY A 628 -29.99 0.20 -5.84
C GLY A 628 -29.41 0.30 -7.26
N PRO A 629 -29.36 1.49 -7.85
CA PRO A 629 -28.91 1.68 -9.24
C PRO A 629 -27.38 1.63 -9.37
N SER A 630 -26.88 0.86 -10.34
CA SER A 630 -25.46 0.83 -10.75
C SER A 630 -25.15 1.88 -11.83
N PHE A 631 -23.87 2.12 -12.09
CA PHE A 631 -23.42 2.97 -13.20
C PHE A 631 -23.78 2.33 -14.54
N GLN A 632 -24.60 2.99 -15.37
CA GLN A 632 -24.97 2.47 -16.68
C GLN A 632 -23.91 2.77 -17.74
N THR A 633 -23.33 3.97 -17.75
CA THR A 633 -22.14 4.29 -18.56
C THR A 633 -20.88 4.10 -17.70
N TRP A 634 -19.92 3.33 -18.21
CA TRP A 634 -18.64 3.11 -17.54
C TRP A 634 -17.57 4.06 -18.06
N VAL A 635 -17.49 4.25 -19.38
CA VAL A 635 -16.59 5.24 -19.98
C VAL A 635 -17.39 6.13 -20.93
N GLU A 636 -17.17 7.43 -20.85
CA GLU A 636 -17.61 8.43 -21.81
C GLU A 636 -16.36 9.10 -22.39
N GLU A 637 -16.07 8.85 -23.67
CA GLU A 637 -14.90 9.39 -24.36
C GLU A 637 -15.33 10.39 -25.44
N THR A 638 -14.78 11.60 -25.39
CA THR A 638 -15.01 12.67 -26.35
C THR A 638 -13.71 13.00 -27.08
N ARG A 639 -13.73 12.91 -28.40
CA ARG A 639 -12.61 13.24 -29.30
C ARG A 639 -13.11 14.08 -30.46
N LEU A 640 -12.50 15.26 -30.64
CA LEU A 640 -12.81 16.19 -31.75
C LEU A 640 -14.32 16.50 -31.90
N GLY A 641 -15.00 16.70 -30.77
CA GLY A 641 -16.45 16.97 -30.71
C GLY A 641 -17.36 15.73 -30.80
N VAL A 642 -16.84 14.56 -31.14
CA VAL A 642 -17.60 13.29 -31.18
C VAL A 642 -17.50 12.61 -29.82
N THR A 643 -18.65 12.21 -29.25
CA THR A 643 -18.73 11.45 -27.99
C THR A 643 -19.13 10.00 -28.23
N ARG A 644 -18.47 9.05 -27.57
CA ARG A 644 -18.81 7.61 -27.55
C ARG A 644 -18.87 7.09 -26.11
N LYS A 645 -19.55 5.96 -25.89
CA LYS A 645 -19.90 5.49 -24.54
C LYS A 645 -19.85 3.98 -24.42
N LEU A 646 -18.96 3.48 -23.56
CA LEU A 646 -18.96 2.10 -23.10
C LEU A 646 -19.99 1.92 -21.99
N ASN A 647 -20.96 1.02 -22.18
CA ASN A 647 -22.05 0.79 -21.23
C ASN A 647 -21.85 -0.51 -20.44
N ARG A 648 -22.45 -0.58 -19.25
CA ARG A 648 -22.34 -1.70 -18.30
C ARG A 648 -22.72 -3.05 -18.90
N GLY A 649 -23.64 -3.06 -19.88
CA GLY A 649 -24.07 -4.27 -20.58
C GLY A 649 -22.94 -5.00 -21.31
N GLU A 650 -22.01 -4.22 -21.87
CA GLU A 650 -20.93 -4.66 -22.78
C GLU A 650 -19.72 -5.21 -22.02
N ILE A 651 -19.65 -4.99 -20.70
CA ILE A 651 -18.52 -5.36 -19.86
C ILE A 651 -18.76 -6.75 -19.26
N PRO A 652 -17.77 -7.68 -19.23
CA PRO A 652 -17.93 -9.01 -18.67
C PRO A 652 -18.53 -9.02 -17.25
N ALA A 653 -19.49 -9.92 -17.01
CA ALA A 653 -20.06 -10.14 -15.68
C ALA A 653 -19.01 -10.69 -14.70
N ARG A 654 -19.02 -10.17 -13.48
CA ARG A 654 -18.25 -10.65 -12.33
C ARG A 654 -19.24 -11.24 -11.34
N THR A 655 -19.35 -12.56 -11.26
CA THR A 655 -20.33 -13.24 -10.38
C THR A 655 -20.14 -12.89 -8.91
N ALA A 656 -18.91 -12.61 -8.51
CA ALA A 656 -18.60 -12.09 -7.18
C ALA A 656 -19.17 -10.67 -7.00
N ALA A 657 -20.05 -10.50 -6.00
CA ALA A 657 -20.72 -9.24 -5.67
C ALA A 657 -21.54 -8.61 -6.83
N ASN A 658 -22.13 -9.44 -7.70
CA ASN A 658 -23.05 -9.08 -8.80
C ASN A 658 -22.57 -7.96 -9.75
N GLY A 659 -21.25 -7.74 -9.82
CA GLY A 659 -20.65 -6.65 -10.56
C GLY A 659 -20.30 -6.98 -12.01
N ARG A 660 -19.52 -6.08 -12.63
CA ARG A 660 -18.77 -6.31 -13.86
C ARG A 660 -17.26 -6.23 -13.61
N ALA A 661 -16.46 -6.68 -14.58
CA ALA A 661 -15.00 -6.61 -14.56
C ALA A 661 -14.46 -6.11 -15.91
N LEU A 662 -13.94 -4.88 -15.91
CA LEU A 662 -13.24 -4.25 -17.02
C LEU A 662 -11.74 -4.52 -16.87
N VAL A 663 -11.22 -5.47 -17.65
CA VAL A 663 -9.83 -5.94 -17.51
C VAL A 663 -8.84 -4.95 -18.09
N LEU A 664 -9.11 -4.42 -19.29
CA LEU A 664 -8.40 -3.30 -19.89
C LEU A 664 -9.34 -2.50 -20.81
N TYR A 665 -9.49 -1.21 -20.53
CA TYR A 665 -9.96 -0.20 -21.46
C TYR A 665 -8.77 0.61 -21.99
N LYS A 666 -8.71 0.81 -23.30
CA LYS A 666 -7.78 1.72 -23.97
C LYS A 666 -8.57 2.88 -24.57
N GLY A 667 -8.43 4.07 -23.98
CA GLY A 667 -8.78 5.32 -24.63
C GLY A 667 -7.75 5.68 -25.70
N PHE A 668 -8.07 6.65 -26.55
CA PHE A 668 -7.16 7.13 -27.59
C PHE A 668 -5.87 7.71 -26.98
N GLU A 669 -4.75 7.64 -27.72
CA GLU A 669 -3.40 8.10 -27.32
C GLU A 669 -3.10 9.54 -27.74
#